data_AF-Q9UJ14-F1
#
_entry.id   AF-Q9UJ14-F1
#
_cell.length_a   1.000
_cell.length_b   1.000
_cell.length_c   1.000
_cell.angle_alpha   90.00
_cell.angle_beta   90.00
_cell.angle_gamma   90.00
#
_symmetry.space_group_name_H-M   'P 1'
#
loop_
_entity.id
_entity.type
_entity.pdbx_description
1 polymer ?
#
loop_
_entity_poly.entity_id
_entity_poly.type
_entity_poly.pdbx_seq_one_letter_code
_entity_poly.pdbx_strand_id
1 'polypeptide(L)'
;MAAENEASQESALGAYSPVDYMSITSFPRLPEDEPAPAAPLRGRKDEDAFLGDPDTDPDSFLKSARLQRLPSSSSEMGSQDGSPLRETRKDPFSAAAAECSCRQDGLTVIVTACLTFATGVTVALVMQIYFGDPQIFQQGAVVTDAARCTSLGIEVLSKQGSSVDAAVAAALCLGIVAPHSSGLGGGGVMLVHDIRRNESHLIDFRESAPGALREETLQRSWETKPGLLVGVPGMVKGLHEAHQLYGRLPWSQVLAFAAAVAQDGFNVTHDLARALAEQLPPNMSERFRETFLPSGRPPLPGSLLHRPDLAEVLDVLGTSGPAAFYAGGNLTLEMVAEAQHAGGVITEEDFSNYSALVEKPVCGVYRGHLVLSPPPPHTGPALISALNILEGFNLTSLVSREQALHWVAETLKIALALASRLGDPVYDSTITESMDDMLSKVEAAYLRGHINDSQAAPAPLLPVYELDGAPTAAQVLIMGPDDFIVAMVSSLNQPFGSGLITPSGILLNSQMLDFSWPNRTANHSAPSLENSVQPGKRPLSFLLPTVVRPAEGLCGTYLALGANGAARGLSGLTQVLLNVLTLNRNLSDSLARGRLHPDLQSNLLQVDSEFTEEEIEFLEARGHHVEKVDVLSWVHGSRRTNNFIIAVKDPRSPDAAGATIL
;
A
#
# COMPACT_ATOMS: atom_id res chain seq x y z
N MET A 1 52.74 -35.57 -20.75
CA MET A 1 52.54 -36.48 -19.60
C MET A 1 51.12 -36.29 -19.14
N ALA A 2 50.34 -37.36 -19.15
CA ALA A 2 48.96 -37.37 -18.68
C ALA A 2 48.93 -37.31 -17.15
N ALA A 3 48.07 -36.47 -16.60
CA ALA A 3 47.56 -36.48 -15.23
C ALA A 3 46.14 -35.93 -15.35
N GLU A 4 45.16 -36.83 -15.52
CA GLU A 4 44.33 -37.43 -14.48
C GLU A 4 43.13 -36.54 -14.11
N ASN A 5 41.97 -37.11 -14.43
CA ASN A 5 40.62 -36.62 -14.16
C ASN A 5 40.37 -36.51 -12.65
N GLU A 6 40.00 -35.32 -12.17
CA GLU A 6 39.14 -35.20 -10.99
C GLU A 6 37.77 -34.72 -11.45
N ALA A 7 36.88 -35.69 -11.68
CA ALA A 7 35.45 -35.46 -11.79
C ALA A 7 34.93 -35.12 -10.39
N SER A 8 34.65 -33.84 -10.15
CA SER A 8 34.00 -33.38 -8.92
C SER A 8 32.50 -33.67 -8.99
N GLN A 9 32.01 -34.26 -7.91
CA GLN A 9 30.68 -34.81 -7.73
C GLN A 9 29.61 -33.72 -7.82
N GLU A 10 28.70 -33.85 -8.78
CA GLU A 10 27.42 -33.15 -8.78
C GLU A 10 26.58 -33.68 -7.60
N SER A 11 26.44 -32.85 -6.56
CA SER A 11 25.54 -33.12 -5.45
C SER A 11 24.10 -33.00 -5.92
N ALA A 12 23.44 -34.15 -6.09
CA ALA A 12 22.01 -34.24 -6.32
C ALA A 12 21.25 -33.63 -5.11
N LEU A 13 20.77 -32.40 -5.27
CA LEU A 13 19.81 -31.78 -4.37
C LEU A 13 18.49 -32.54 -4.49
N GLY A 14 18.19 -33.34 -3.46
CA GLY A 14 16.97 -34.11 -3.35
C GLY A 14 15.73 -33.21 -3.44
N ALA A 15 14.85 -33.55 -4.38
CA ALA A 15 13.53 -32.96 -4.50
C ALA A 15 12.73 -33.23 -3.23
N TYR A 16 12.43 -32.18 -2.46
CA TYR A 16 11.51 -32.24 -1.34
C TYR A 16 10.09 -32.50 -1.87
N SER A 17 9.54 -33.66 -1.52
CA SER A 17 8.15 -34.02 -1.77
C SER A 17 7.23 -33.24 -0.80
N PRO A 18 6.14 -32.63 -1.29
CA PRO A 18 5.21 -31.89 -0.46
C PRO A 18 4.38 -32.85 0.41
N VAL A 19 4.34 -32.55 1.71
CA VAL A 19 3.63 -33.31 2.74
C VAL A 19 2.11 -33.22 2.51
N ASP A 20 1.47 -34.38 2.34
CA ASP A 20 0.01 -34.53 2.25
C ASP A 20 -0.68 -34.06 3.54
N TYR A 21 -1.53 -33.04 3.42
CA TYR A 21 -2.44 -32.62 4.48
C TYR A 21 -3.58 -33.64 4.62
N MET A 22 -3.53 -34.49 5.64
CA MET A 22 -4.67 -35.32 6.05
C MET A 22 -5.81 -34.44 6.58
N SER A 23 -6.97 -34.52 5.93
CA SER A 23 -8.20 -33.83 6.34
C SER A 23 -8.77 -34.43 7.63
N ILE A 24 -8.89 -33.60 8.67
CA ILE A 24 -9.56 -33.94 9.93
C ILE A 24 -11.01 -33.48 9.82
N THR A 25 -11.87 -34.28 9.20
CA THR A 25 -13.33 -34.07 9.23
C THR A 25 -14.06 -35.40 9.46
N SER A 26 -13.94 -35.93 10.67
CA SER A 26 -14.84 -36.99 11.15
C SER A 26 -15.35 -36.65 12.55
N PHE A 27 -16.48 -35.94 12.62
CA PHE A 27 -17.27 -35.83 13.84
C PHE A 27 -18.58 -36.61 13.67
N PRO A 28 -18.96 -37.46 14.65
CA PRO A 28 -20.08 -38.37 14.53
C PRO A 28 -21.43 -37.64 14.56
N ARG A 29 -22.30 -37.96 13.58
CA ARG A 29 -23.71 -37.56 13.54
C ARG A 29 -24.46 -38.13 14.76
N LEU A 30 -25.17 -37.28 15.49
CA LEU A 30 -26.16 -37.70 16.48
C LEU A 30 -27.45 -38.16 15.77
N PRO A 31 -28.24 -39.08 16.37
CA PRO A 31 -29.33 -39.78 15.70
C PRO A 31 -30.53 -38.86 15.45
N GLU A 32 -31.09 -38.97 14.25
CA GLU A 32 -32.35 -38.34 13.84
C GLU A 32 -33.52 -39.01 14.58
N ASP A 33 -34.32 -38.22 15.30
CA ASP A 33 -35.56 -38.70 15.93
C ASP A 33 -36.61 -39.03 14.84
N GLU A 34 -37.12 -40.26 14.86
CA GLU A 34 -38.14 -40.75 13.95
C GLU A 34 -39.47 -39.98 14.08
N PRO A 35 -40.06 -39.52 12.97
CA PRO A 35 -41.39 -38.92 12.97
C PRO A 35 -42.48 -40.00 13.03
N ALA A 36 -43.36 -39.89 14.03
CA ALA A 36 -44.53 -40.76 14.18
C ALA A 36 -45.60 -40.53 13.07
N PRO A 37 -46.39 -41.57 12.71
CA PRO A 37 -47.08 -41.63 11.42
C PRO A 37 -48.51 -41.06 11.39
N ALA A 38 -48.78 -40.37 10.29
CA ALA A 38 -50.00 -40.29 9.46
C ALA A 38 -51.40 -40.43 10.09
N ALA A 39 -52.23 -39.40 9.86
CA ALA A 39 -53.67 -39.55 9.63
C ALA A 39 -54.15 -38.56 8.54
N PRO A 40 -54.92 -39.00 7.52
CA PRO A 40 -55.31 -38.19 6.38
C PRO A 40 -56.73 -37.62 6.54
N LEU A 41 -56.91 -36.32 6.33
CA LEU A 41 -58.25 -35.76 6.15
C LEU A 41 -58.31 -34.84 4.91
N ARG A 42 -59.27 -35.22 4.07
CA ARG A 42 -59.67 -34.64 2.79
C ARG A 42 -60.35 -33.28 2.96
N GLY A 43 -60.15 -32.40 1.98
CA GLY A 43 -61.27 -31.72 1.32
C GLY A 43 -61.24 -30.18 1.31
N ARG A 44 -61.47 -29.64 0.09
CA ARG A 44 -61.81 -28.26 -0.30
C ARG A 44 -60.67 -27.24 -0.17
N LYS A 45 -60.01 -26.79 -1.24
CA LYS A 45 -60.45 -26.12 -2.50
C LYS A 45 -60.83 -24.65 -2.27
N ASP A 46 -59.86 -23.81 -2.64
CA ASP A 46 -59.91 -22.44 -3.17
C ASP A 46 -60.69 -21.39 -2.37
N GLU A 47 -59.98 -20.54 -1.62
CA GLU A 47 -60.31 -19.11 -1.43
C GLU A 47 -59.14 -18.36 -0.74
N ASP A 48 -58.59 -17.39 -1.47
CA ASP A 48 -57.90 -16.16 -1.08
C ASP A 48 -57.36 -15.99 0.36
N ALA A 49 -56.03 -15.96 0.49
CA ALA A 49 -55.36 -15.01 1.39
C ALA A 49 -53.85 -14.98 1.13
N PHE A 50 -53.38 -13.81 0.69
CA PHE A 50 -52.02 -13.31 0.78
C PHE A 50 -51.42 -13.61 2.17
N LEU A 51 -50.45 -14.51 2.27
CA LEU A 51 -49.64 -14.71 3.47
C LEU A 51 -48.18 -14.67 3.05
N GLY A 52 -47.51 -13.61 3.49
CA GLY A 52 -46.10 -13.37 3.25
C GLY A 52 -45.23 -14.48 3.85
N ASP A 53 -44.17 -14.80 3.12
CA ASP A 53 -43.06 -15.60 3.60
C ASP A 53 -42.39 -14.87 4.77
N PRO A 54 -42.20 -15.51 5.94
CA PRO A 54 -41.43 -14.93 7.01
C PRO A 54 -39.95 -15.01 6.65
N ASP A 55 -39.38 -13.88 6.22
CA ASP A 55 -37.94 -13.65 6.20
C ASP A 55 -37.32 -14.14 7.51
N THR A 56 -36.54 -15.20 7.39
CA THR A 56 -35.85 -15.82 8.50
C THR A 56 -34.60 -15.01 8.74
N ASP A 57 -34.71 -13.96 9.57
CA ASP A 57 -33.60 -13.09 9.95
C ASP A 57 -32.42 -13.95 10.51
N PRO A 58 -31.29 -14.05 9.80
CA PRO A 58 -30.13 -14.84 10.23
C PRO A 58 -29.51 -14.29 11.53
N ASP A 59 -29.84 -13.06 11.93
CA ASP A 59 -29.39 -12.47 13.20
C ASP A 59 -30.28 -12.84 14.40
N SER A 60 -31.33 -13.66 14.20
CA SER A 60 -32.15 -14.16 15.31
C SER A 60 -31.35 -14.98 16.32
N PHE A 61 -30.25 -15.63 15.90
CA PHE A 61 -29.33 -16.31 16.80
C PHE A 61 -28.56 -15.31 17.70
N LEU A 62 -28.16 -14.15 17.18
CA LEU A 62 -27.48 -13.11 17.96
C LEU A 62 -28.44 -12.38 18.91
N LYS A 63 -29.71 -12.20 18.55
CA LYS A 63 -30.72 -11.63 19.45
C LYS A 63 -31.15 -12.61 20.56
N SER A 64 -31.16 -13.92 20.29
CA SER A 64 -31.46 -14.94 21.30
C SER A 64 -30.27 -15.26 22.20
N ALA A 65 -29.05 -14.95 21.76
CA ALA A 65 -27.86 -14.89 22.61
C ALA A 65 -27.89 -13.66 23.54
N ARG A 66 -28.95 -13.54 24.37
CA ARG A 66 -28.86 -12.78 25.62
C ARG A 66 -27.73 -13.43 26.42
N LEU A 67 -26.60 -12.76 26.47
CA LEU A 67 -25.47 -12.98 27.39
C LEU A 67 -26.04 -13.49 28.71
N GLN A 68 -26.03 -14.82 28.90
CA GLN A 68 -26.39 -15.43 30.14
C GLN A 68 -25.32 -14.96 31.12
N ARG A 69 -25.69 -14.00 31.96
CA ARG A 69 -24.91 -13.66 33.15
C ARG A 69 -24.69 -14.98 33.88
N LEU A 70 -23.46 -15.47 33.82
CA LEU A 70 -23.00 -16.57 34.65
C LEU A 70 -23.46 -16.26 36.08
N PRO A 71 -24.29 -17.11 36.69
CA PRO A 71 -24.75 -16.87 38.05
C PRO A 71 -23.53 -16.86 38.95
N SER A 72 -23.18 -15.68 39.46
CA SER A 72 -22.20 -15.58 40.54
C SER A 72 -22.77 -16.36 41.71
N SER A 73 -22.08 -17.44 42.12
CA SER A 73 -22.44 -18.30 43.27
C SER A 73 -22.37 -17.57 44.63
N SER A 74 -22.56 -16.26 44.67
CA SER A 74 -22.57 -15.45 45.88
C SER A 74 -23.98 -15.09 46.37
N SER A 75 -25.06 -15.51 45.70
CA SER A 75 -26.45 -15.22 46.15
C SER A 75 -27.27 -16.41 46.66
N GLU A 76 -26.84 -17.67 46.48
CA GLU A 76 -27.63 -18.81 46.99
C GLU A 76 -27.42 -19.12 48.49
N MET A 77 -26.51 -18.42 49.17
CA MET A 77 -26.36 -18.56 50.63
C MET A 77 -27.27 -17.61 51.44
N GLY A 78 -28.28 -17.02 50.80
CA GLY A 78 -29.07 -15.91 51.36
C GLY A 78 -30.47 -16.24 51.89
N SER A 79 -30.98 -17.48 51.79
CA SER A 79 -32.40 -17.76 52.11
C SER A 79 -32.68 -18.93 53.06
N GLN A 80 -31.67 -19.48 53.75
CA GLN A 80 -31.98 -20.29 54.93
C GLN A 80 -32.22 -19.39 56.12
N ASP A 81 -33.52 -19.23 56.38
CA ASP A 81 -34.18 -18.74 57.58
C ASP A 81 -33.28 -18.42 58.77
N GLY A 82 -33.45 -17.18 59.25
CA GLY A 82 -32.77 -16.59 60.38
C GLY A 82 -32.82 -17.49 61.60
N SER A 83 -31.80 -18.31 61.75
CA SER A 83 -31.39 -18.84 63.04
C SER A 83 -30.67 -17.69 63.73
N PRO A 84 -31.15 -17.23 64.90
CA PRO A 84 -30.59 -16.07 65.57
C PRO A 84 -29.10 -16.31 65.83
N LEU A 85 -28.27 -15.37 65.37
CA LEU A 85 -26.83 -15.34 65.59
C LEU A 85 -26.56 -15.51 67.09
N ARG A 86 -26.27 -16.75 67.49
CA ARG A 86 -25.90 -17.06 68.85
C ARG A 86 -24.46 -16.66 69.00
N GLU A 87 -24.23 -15.54 69.68
CA GLU A 87 -22.91 -15.03 70.01
C GLU A 87 -22.11 -16.14 70.73
N THR A 88 -21.20 -16.78 70.02
CA THR A 88 -20.37 -17.83 70.59
C THR A 88 -19.18 -17.18 71.28
N ARG A 89 -19.23 -17.11 72.61
CA ARG A 89 -18.11 -16.65 73.45
C ARG A 89 -16.95 -17.65 73.52
N LYS A 90 -16.92 -18.66 72.64
CA LYS A 90 -15.82 -19.61 72.50
C LYS A 90 -14.99 -19.18 71.31
N ASP A 91 -13.85 -18.56 71.60
CA ASP A 91 -12.79 -18.38 70.62
C ASP A 91 -12.45 -19.76 70.02
N PRO A 92 -12.71 -20.00 68.72
CA PRO A 92 -12.50 -21.29 68.09
C PRO A 92 -11.03 -21.74 68.12
N PHE A 93 -10.10 -20.84 68.48
CA PHE A 93 -8.68 -21.17 68.64
C PHE A 93 -8.32 -21.64 70.04
N SER A 94 -9.08 -21.27 71.09
CA SER A 94 -8.73 -21.63 72.47
C SER A 94 -9.25 -23.01 72.89
N ALA A 95 -10.46 -23.40 72.45
CA ALA A 95 -11.04 -24.69 72.83
C ALA A 95 -10.50 -25.85 71.98
N ALA A 96 -9.97 -25.57 70.79
CA ALA A 96 -9.41 -26.59 69.90
C ALA A 96 -7.96 -26.96 70.20
N ALA A 97 -7.28 -26.19 71.08
CA ALA A 97 -5.89 -26.45 71.45
C ALA A 97 -5.69 -27.80 72.18
N ALA A 98 -6.75 -28.41 72.71
CA ALA A 98 -6.63 -29.66 73.44
C ALA A 98 -6.82 -30.94 72.60
N GLU A 99 -7.55 -30.93 71.48
CA GLU A 99 -7.99 -32.22 70.87
C GLU A 99 -8.04 -32.28 69.33
N CYS A 100 -7.58 -31.29 68.56
CA CYS A 100 -7.67 -31.36 67.10
C CYS A 100 -6.31 -31.37 66.38
N SER A 101 -5.54 -32.46 66.52
CA SER A 101 -4.38 -32.69 65.64
C SER A 101 -4.79 -32.78 64.16
N CYS A 102 -5.99 -33.31 63.88
CA CYS A 102 -6.46 -33.51 62.50
C CYS A 102 -6.66 -32.22 61.69
N ARG A 103 -6.89 -31.06 62.34
CA ARG A 103 -7.14 -29.81 61.61
C ARG A 103 -5.84 -29.14 61.15
N GLN A 104 -4.78 -29.32 61.93
CA GLN A 104 -3.44 -28.84 61.58
C GLN A 104 -2.92 -29.63 60.37
N ASP A 105 -3.16 -30.95 60.35
CA ASP A 105 -2.79 -31.81 59.22
C ASP A 105 -3.50 -31.39 57.91
N GLY A 106 -4.81 -31.13 57.96
CA GLY A 106 -5.58 -30.73 56.78
C GLY A 106 -5.11 -29.41 56.14
N LEU A 107 -4.85 -28.38 56.97
CA LEU A 107 -4.34 -27.10 56.48
C LEU A 107 -2.93 -27.24 55.89
N THR A 108 -2.05 -27.99 56.57
CA THR A 108 -0.68 -28.23 56.10
C THR A 108 -0.66 -28.98 54.77
N VAL A 109 -1.57 -29.94 54.56
CA VAL A 109 -1.72 -30.65 53.28
C VAL A 109 -2.19 -29.72 52.16
N ILE A 110 -3.16 -28.84 52.41
CA ILE A 110 -3.63 -27.88 51.39
C ILE A 110 -2.52 -26.89 51.03
N VAL A 111 -1.82 -26.32 52.01
CA VAL A 111 -0.74 -25.36 51.77
C VAL A 111 0.42 -26.02 51.02
N THR A 112 0.81 -27.25 51.37
CA THR A 112 1.85 -27.98 50.63
C THR A 112 1.40 -28.33 49.22
N ALA A 113 0.14 -28.73 48.99
CA ALA A 113 -0.41 -28.97 47.66
C ALA A 113 -0.44 -27.68 46.80
N CYS A 114 -0.84 -26.55 47.36
CA CYS A 114 -0.84 -25.27 46.64
C CYS A 114 0.58 -24.79 46.31
N LEU A 115 1.52 -24.90 47.26
CA LEU A 115 2.91 -24.52 47.03
C LEU A 115 3.57 -25.42 45.98
N THR A 116 3.36 -26.73 46.05
CA THR A 116 3.90 -27.68 45.06
C THR A 116 3.32 -27.42 43.67
N PHE A 117 2.01 -27.19 43.55
CA PHE A 117 1.38 -26.82 42.29
C PHE A 117 1.92 -25.49 41.75
N ALA A 118 1.97 -24.44 42.58
CA ALA A 118 2.49 -23.14 42.18
C ALA A 118 3.95 -23.23 41.73
N THR A 119 4.80 -23.97 42.45
CA THR A 119 6.19 -24.21 42.04
C THR A 119 6.26 -25.01 40.74
N GLY A 120 5.41 -26.03 40.55
CA GLY A 120 5.36 -26.82 39.32
C GLY A 120 4.96 -25.98 38.10
N VAL A 121 3.93 -25.14 38.22
CA VAL A 121 3.52 -24.20 37.16
C VAL A 121 4.60 -23.16 36.90
N THR A 122 5.24 -22.63 37.94
CA THR A 122 6.32 -21.64 37.79
C THR A 122 7.52 -22.26 37.06
N VAL A 123 7.93 -23.47 37.44
CA VAL A 123 9.02 -24.18 36.77
C VAL A 123 8.64 -24.54 35.33
N ALA A 124 7.40 -24.96 35.08
CA ALA A 124 6.92 -25.26 33.72
C ALA A 124 6.94 -24.00 32.84
N LEU A 125 6.47 -22.85 33.34
CA LEU A 125 6.53 -21.58 32.62
C LEU A 125 7.96 -21.13 32.37
N VAL A 126 8.84 -21.21 33.36
CA VAL A 126 10.27 -20.88 33.18
C VAL A 126 10.92 -21.83 32.16
N MET A 127 10.64 -23.12 32.23
CA MET A 127 11.11 -24.10 31.24
C MET A 127 10.56 -23.79 29.85
N GLN A 128 9.30 -23.38 29.72
CA GLN A 128 8.71 -23.03 28.44
C GLN A 128 9.27 -21.72 27.87
N ILE A 129 9.64 -20.76 28.72
CA ILE A 129 10.31 -19.52 28.32
C ILE A 129 11.77 -19.78 27.88
N TYR A 130 12.47 -20.70 28.53
CA TYR A 130 13.89 -20.99 28.23
C TYR A 130 14.10 -22.06 27.16
N PHE A 131 13.22 -23.07 27.07
CA PHE A 131 13.36 -24.23 26.20
C PHE A 131 12.21 -24.40 25.20
N GLY A 132 11.11 -23.65 25.34
CA GLY A 132 10.09 -23.61 24.31
C GLY A 132 10.66 -22.99 23.04
N ASP A 133 10.10 -23.37 21.89
CA ASP A 133 10.43 -22.70 20.64
C ASP A 133 10.21 -21.19 20.81
N PRO A 134 11.19 -20.33 20.52
CA PRO A 134 10.95 -18.91 20.49
C PRO A 134 9.74 -18.69 19.58
N GLN A 135 8.73 -17.99 20.09
CA GLN A 135 7.64 -17.55 19.24
C GLN A 135 8.23 -16.50 18.31
N ILE A 136 8.76 -16.94 17.16
CA ILE A 136 9.38 -16.06 16.16
C ILE A 136 8.24 -15.27 15.54
N PHE A 137 7.99 -14.08 16.09
CA PHE A 137 7.06 -13.14 15.49
C PHE A 137 7.82 -12.30 14.47
N GLN A 138 7.33 -12.26 13.24
CA GLN A 138 7.87 -11.34 12.24
C GLN A 138 7.76 -9.91 12.79
N GLN A 139 8.91 -9.31 13.10
CA GLN A 139 9.00 -8.01 13.76
C GLN A 139 8.87 -6.86 12.77
N GLY A 140 9.11 -7.11 11.49
CA GLY A 140 8.91 -6.12 10.45
C GLY A 140 8.92 -6.71 9.04
N ALA A 141 8.49 -5.91 8.08
CA ALA A 141 8.36 -6.27 6.67
C ALA A 141 8.75 -5.08 5.80
N VAL A 142 9.46 -5.34 4.70
CA VAL A 142 9.89 -4.36 3.70
C VAL A 142 9.55 -4.89 2.32
N VAL A 143 8.90 -4.07 1.49
CA VAL A 143 8.70 -4.33 0.06
C VAL A 143 9.17 -3.13 -0.73
N THR A 144 9.97 -3.37 -1.76
CA THR A 144 10.39 -2.36 -2.74
C THR A 144 10.45 -2.96 -4.14
N ASP A 145 10.54 -2.11 -5.16
CA ASP A 145 10.67 -2.52 -6.56
C ASP A 145 12.03 -3.16 -6.91
N ALA A 146 12.99 -3.19 -5.97
CA ALA A 146 14.29 -3.79 -6.20
C ALA A 146 14.79 -4.60 -5.00
N ALA A 147 15.12 -5.87 -5.20
CA ALA A 147 15.60 -6.76 -4.15
C ALA A 147 16.78 -6.21 -3.31
N ARG A 148 17.69 -5.45 -3.95
CA ARG A 148 18.80 -4.78 -3.26
C ARG A 148 18.31 -3.74 -2.25
N CYS A 149 17.28 -2.96 -2.59
CA CYS A 149 16.74 -1.92 -1.72
C CYS A 149 15.83 -2.48 -0.63
N THR A 150 15.12 -3.58 -0.92
CA THR A 150 14.42 -4.35 0.11
C THR A 150 15.41 -4.86 1.16
N SER A 151 16.54 -5.44 0.72
CA SER A 151 17.59 -5.93 1.62
C SER A 151 18.21 -4.79 2.44
N LEU A 152 18.42 -3.62 1.84
CA LEU A 152 18.91 -2.43 2.54
C LEU A 152 17.93 -1.95 3.62
N GLY A 153 16.63 -1.91 3.32
CA GLY A 153 15.60 -1.55 4.32
C GLY A 153 15.59 -2.52 5.51
N ILE A 154 15.75 -3.82 5.25
CA ILE A 154 15.90 -4.85 6.29
C ILE A 154 17.16 -4.62 7.13
N GLU A 155 18.28 -4.27 6.50
CA GLU A 155 19.53 -3.96 7.20
C GLU A 155 19.35 -2.77 8.17
N VAL A 156 18.69 -1.70 7.72
CA VAL A 156 18.44 -0.50 8.54
C VAL A 156 17.58 -0.83 9.75
N LEU A 157 16.49 -1.57 9.56
CA LEU A 157 15.64 -2.03 10.66
C LEU A 157 16.42 -2.94 11.63
N SER A 158 17.26 -3.83 11.11
CA SER A 158 18.10 -4.73 11.93
C SER A 158 19.15 -3.96 12.75
N LYS A 159 19.61 -2.81 12.24
CA LYS A 159 20.47 -1.86 12.96
C LYS A 159 19.70 -0.89 13.86
N GLN A 160 18.48 -1.27 14.26
CA GLN A 160 17.59 -0.55 15.16
C GLN A 160 17.10 0.81 14.62
N GLY A 161 17.21 1.06 13.31
CA GLY A 161 16.56 2.20 12.68
C GLY A 161 15.04 2.13 12.73
N SER A 162 14.38 3.28 12.57
CA SER A 162 12.92 3.32 12.48
C SER A 162 12.42 2.81 11.12
N SER A 163 11.12 2.51 11.02
CA SER A 163 10.46 2.22 9.74
C SER A 163 10.67 3.34 8.72
N VAL A 164 10.74 4.59 9.20
CA VAL A 164 10.99 5.75 8.33
C VAL A 164 12.46 5.86 7.94
N ASP A 165 13.42 5.55 8.83
CA ASP A 165 14.83 5.46 8.44
C ASP A 165 15.03 4.43 7.32
N ALA A 166 14.38 3.26 7.46
CA ALA A 166 14.43 2.20 6.45
C ALA A 166 13.76 2.64 5.13
N ALA A 167 12.67 3.40 5.21
CA ALA A 167 11.99 3.92 4.02
C ALA A 167 12.83 4.95 3.28
N VAL A 168 13.50 5.86 4.01
CA VAL A 168 14.42 6.85 3.46
C VAL A 168 15.59 6.17 2.76
N ALA A 169 16.27 5.22 3.43
CA ALA A 169 17.39 4.48 2.82
C ALA A 169 16.96 3.68 1.58
N ALA A 170 15.79 3.01 1.64
CA ALA A 170 15.24 2.27 0.53
C ALA A 170 14.89 3.17 -0.66
N ALA A 171 14.27 4.33 -0.42
CA ALA A 171 13.93 5.30 -1.47
C ALA A 171 15.19 5.86 -2.16
N LEU A 172 16.22 6.21 -1.38
CA LEU A 172 17.51 6.66 -1.92
C LEU A 172 18.19 5.55 -2.73
N CYS A 173 18.14 4.30 -2.25
CA CYS A 173 18.61 3.13 -2.98
C CYS A 173 17.87 2.95 -4.32
N LEU A 174 16.53 3.10 -4.35
CA LEU A 174 15.75 3.02 -5.60
C LEU A 174 16.18 4.10 -6.59
N GLY A 175 16.52 5.30 -6.10
CA GLY A 175 17.10 6.36 -6.93
C GLY A 175 18.45 6.01 -7.58
N ILE A 176 19.17 5.03 -7.03
CA ILE A 176 20.45 4.53 -7.54
C ILE A 176 20.22 3.34 -8.47
N VAL A 177 19.45 2.33 -8.04
CA VAL A 177 19.32 1.05 -8.73
C VAL A 177 18.20 1.01 -9.78
N ALA A 178 17.20 1.88 -9.63
CA ALA A 178 16.08 2.04 -10.55
C ALA A 178 15.94 3.51 -11.01
N PRO A 179 17.00 4.13 -11.58
CA PRO A 179 17.03 5.55 -11.94
C PRO A 179 16.03 5.92 -13.05
N HIS A 180 15.46 4.93 -13.73
CA HIS A 180 14.38 5.16 -14.69
C HIS A 180 13.05 5.51 -13.99
N SER A 181 12.85 5.10 -12.73
CA SER A 181 11.60 5.32 -12.01
C SER A 181 11.64 6.53 -11.09
N SER A 182 12.67 6.65 -10.24
CA SER A 182 12.76 7.66 -9.19
C SER A 182 14.21 8.11 -8.97
N GLY A 183 14.42 9.18 -8.20
CA GLY A 183 15.75 9.71 -7.90
C GLY A 183 15.73 11.04 -7.13
N LEU A 184 16.91 11.53 -6.77
CA LEU A 184 17.08 12.80 -6.03
C LEU A 184 16.51 14.02 -6.77
N GLY A 185 16.52 13.99 -8.11
CA GLY A 185 15.96 15.05 -8.94
C GLY A 185 14.45 14.92 -9.18
N GLY A 186 13.76 14.02 -8.47
CA GLY A 186 12.30 13.85 -8.53
C GLY A 186 11.59 14.24 -7.24
N GLY A 187 10.39 13.68 -7.09
CA GLY A 187 9.52 13.91 -5.94
C GLY A 187 8.70 12.67 -5.60
N GLY A 188 7.80 12.82 -4.63
CA GLY A 188 6.99 11.71 -4.17
C GLY A 188 6.06 12.06 -3.02
N VAL A 189 5.42 11.03 -2.50
CA VAL A 189 4.46 11.12 -1.41
C VAL A 189 4.73 10.00 -0.43
N MET A 190 4.81 10.30 0.86
CA MET A 190 4.96 9.33 1.93
C MET A 190 3.79 9.44 2.91
N LEU A 191 3.09 8.33 3.13
CA LEU A 191 2.07 8.18 4.15
C LEU A 191 2.64 7.37 5.33
N VAL A 192 2.67 7.98 6.51
CA VAL A 192 3.09 7.35 7.76
C VAL A 192 1.89 7.22 8.68
N HIS A 193 1.62 6.00 9.16
CA HIS A 193 0.63 5.74 10.20
C HIS A 193 1.32 5.22 11.46
N ASP A 194 1.11 5.91 12.58
CA ASP A 194 1.50 5.49 13.92
C ASP A 194 0.36 4.68 14.54
N ILE A 195 0.54 3.36 14.66
CA ILE A 195 -0.47 2.48 15.24
C ILE A 195 -0.68 2.79 16.73
N ARG A 196 0.38 3.16 17.46
CA ARG A 196 0.31 3.37 18.92
C ARG A 196 -0.43 4.65 19.27
N ARG A 197 -0.22 5.71 18.48
CA ARG A 197 -0.94 6.99 18.63
C ARG A 197 -2.25 7.04 17.86
N ASN A 198 -2.47 6.10 16.94
CA ASN A 198 -3.60 6.08 16.03
C ASN A 198 -3.67 7.32 15.12
N GLU A 199 -2.50 7.87 14.75
CA GLU A 199 -2.34 9.10 13.98
C GLU A 199 -1.74 8.80 12.59
N SER A 200 -2.11 9.59 11.59
CA SER A 200 -1.61 9.43 10.22
C SER A 200 -1.21 10.78 9.65
N HIS A 201 -0.01 10.82 9.08
CA HIS A 201 0.53 12.01 8.43
C HIS A 201 0.97 11.66 7.02
N LEU A 202 0.66 12.56 6.10
CA LEU A 202 1.16 12.56 4.75
C LEU A 202 2.27 13.59 4.64
N ILE A 203 3.36 13.21 3.97
CA ILE A 203 4.44 14.10 3.60
C ILE A 203 4.43 14.15 2.08
N ASP A 204 3.92 15.25 1.52
CA ASP A 204 3.92 15.51 0.09
C ASP A 204 5.16 16.31 -0.30
N PHE A 205 6.02 15.67 -1.06
CA PHE A 205 7.23 16.24 -1.63
C PHE A 205 7.22 16.07 -3.16
N ARG A 206 6.03 16.22 -3.76
CA ARG A 206 5.89 16.40 -5.20
C ARG A 206 6.56 17.69 -5.64
N GLU A 207 7.11 17.66 -6.84
CA GLU A 207 7.80 18.79 -7.45
C GLU A 207 6.81 19.92 -7.78
N SER A 208 7.26 21.15 -7.65
CA SER A 208 6.46 22.34 -7.98
C SER A 208 6.91 22.97 -9.30
N ALA A 209 5.99 23.66 -9.97
CA ALA A 209 6.32 24.42 -11.17
C ALA A 209 7.28 25.59 -10.87
N PRO A 210 8.35 25.79 -11.67
CA PRO A 210 9.22 26.95 -11.54
C PRO A 210 8.46 28.27 -11.68
N GLY A 211 8.88 29.30 -10.96
CA GLY A 211 8.21 30.60 -10.91
C GLY A 211 8.18 31.34 -12.24
N ALA A 212 9.22 31.14 -13.07
CA ALA A 212 9.34 31.73 -14.39
C ALA A 212 8.64 30.92 -15.50
N LEU A 213 8.09 29.74 -15.21
CA LEU A 213 7.43 28.91 -16.20
C LEU A 213 6.10 29.50 -16.65
N ARG A 214 5.90 29.55 -17.96
CA ARG A 214 4.69 30.05 -18.61
C ARG A 214 4.13 29.00 -19.55
N GLU A 215 2.81 28.84 -19.55
CA GLU A 215 2.11 27.86 -20.37
C GLU A 215 2.43 28.06 -21.87
N GLU A 216 2.51 29.31 -22.33
CA GLU A 216 2.80 29.61 -23.74
C GLU A 216 4.20 29.17 -24.16
N THR A 217 5.14 29.10 -23.22
CA THR A 217 6.50 28.59 -23.48
C THR A 217 6.50 27.07 -23.62
N LEU A 218 5.71 26.36 -22.80
CA LEU A 218 5.53 24.91 -22.92
C LEU A 218 4.90 24.56 -24.27
N GLN A 219 3.74 25.15 -24.58
CA GLN A 219 3.01 24.91 -25.83
C GLN A 219 3.89 25.02 -27.09
N ARG A 220 4.88 25.93 -27.09
CA ARG A 220 5.74 26.19 -28.27
C ARG A 220 6.98 25.32 -28.35
N SER A 221 7.51 24.81 -27.23
CA SER A 221 8.89 24.33 -27.20
C SER A 221 9.18 23.15 -26.27
N TRP A 222 8.20 22.62 -25.55
CA TRP A 222 8.44 21.56 -24.56
C TRP A 222 9.16 20.32 -25.14
N GLU A 223 8.85 19.93 -26.38
CA GLU A 223 9.48 18.78 -27.08
C GLU A 223 10.96 19.01 -27.43
N THR A 224 11.40 20.26 -27.59
CA THR A 224 12.77 20.60 -28.03
C THR A 224 13.64 21.14 -26.91
N LYS A 225 13.04 21.51 -25.78
CA LYS A 225 13.71 22.09 -24.61
C LYS A 225 13.36 21.27 -23.37
N PRO A 226 14.04 20.12 -23.14
CA PRO A 226 13.72 19.26 -22.01
C PRO A 226 13.90 19.95 -20.65
N GLY A 227 14.69 21.02 -20.58
CA GLY A 227 14.82 21.84 -19.37
C GLY A 227 13.51 22.52 -18.93
N LEU A 228 12.55 22.73 -19.85
CA LEU A 228 11.21 23.25 -19.50
C LEU A 228 10.37 22.23 -18.72
N LEU A 229 10.74 20.95 -18.78
CA LEU A 229 9.99 19.87 -18.13
C LEU A 229 10.36 19.70 -16.65
N VAL A 230 11.47 20.32 -16.22
CA VAL A 230 12.04 20.16 -14.88
C VAL A 230 11.25 21.00 -13.88
N GLY A 231 10.53 20.33 -12.98
CA GLY A 231 9.99 20.92 -11.75
C GLY A 231 11.04 20.98 -10.64
N VAL A 232 10.76 21.73 -9.58
CA VAL A 232 11.65 21.84 -8.41
C VAL A 232 11.68 20.52 -7.65
N PRO A 233 12.82 19.79 -7.59
CA PRO A 233 12.86 18.47 -6.98
C PRO A 233 12.55 18.48 -5.47
N GLY A 234 11.69 17.58 -5.04
CA GLY A 234 11.22 17.50 -3.66
C GLY A 234 11.82 16.38 -2.82
N MET A 235 12.41 15.36 -3.44
CA MET A 235 12.84 14.12 -2.79
C MET A 235 13.64 14.35 -1.50
N VAL A 236 14.70 15.16 -1.56
CA VAL A 236 15.58 15.40 -0.40
C VAL A 236 14.83 16.07 0.75
N LYS A 237 13.99 17.06 0.44
CA LYS A 237 13.21 17.78 1.46
C LYS A 237 12.22 16.83 2.13
N GLY A 238 11.47 16.06 1.35
CA GLY A 238 10.47 15.13 1.88
C GLY A 238 11.07 14.05 2.77
N LEU A 239 12.16 13.42 2.32
CA LEU A 239 12.86 12.40 3.10
C LEU A 239 13.45 12.98 4.40
N HIS A 240 14.00 14.19 4.35
CA HIS A 240 14.51 14.85 5.54
C HIS A 240 13.40 15.23 6.52
N GLU A 241 12.27 15.79 6.06
CA GLU A 241 11.12 16.07 6.94
C GLU A 241 10.59 14.78 7.60
N ALA A 242 10.49 13.67 6.85
CA ALA A 242 10.11 12.38 7.40
C ALA A 242 11.09 11.90 8.48
N HIS A 243 12.39 12.02 8.22
CA HIS A 243 13.45 11.69 9.17
C HIS A 243 13.40 12.56 10.44
N GLN A 244 13.11 13.86 10.33
CA GLN A 244 12.96 14.73 11.50
C GLN A 244 11.77 14.33 12.38
N LEU A 245 10.67 13.88 11.76
CA LEU A 245 9.45 13.51 12.48
C LEU A 245 9.54 12.11 13.12
N TYR A 246 10.15 11.14 12.45
CA TYR A 246 10.06 9.72 12.79
C TYR A 246 11.40 8.96 12.77
N GLY A 247 12.49 9.63 12.38
CA GLY A 247 13.81 9.02 12.30
C GLY A 247 14.37 8.69 13.69
N ARG A 248 15.24 7.68 13.74
CA ARG A 248 15.94 7.28 14.96
C ARG A 248 17.45 7.29 14.79
N LEU A 249 17.95 6.86 13.64
CA LEU A 249 19.37 6.94 13.31
C LEU A 249 19.76 8.38 12.94
N PRO A 250 21.04 8.76 13.08
CA PRO A 250 21.54 10.02 12.52
C PRO A 250 21.30 10.09 11.00
N TRP A 251 20.88 11.25 10.51
CA TRP A 251 20.62 11.49 9.07
C TRP A 251 21.80 11.05 8.19
N SER A 252 23.03 11.42 8.56
CA SER A 252 24.24 11.02 7.85
C SER A 252 24.42 9.51 7.76
N GLN A 253 24.02 8.76 8.79
CA GLN A 253 24.09 7.31 8.78
C GLN A 253 23.05 6.69 7.85
N VAL A 254 21.83 7.24 7.81
CA VAL A 254 20.78 6.81 6.88
C VAL A 254 21.25 6.98 5.43
N LEU A 255 21.89 8.11 5.11
CA LEU A 255 22.40 8.38 3.77
C LEU A 255 23.61 7.51 3.43
N ALA A 256 24.49 7.22 4.40
CA ALA A 256 25.64 6.35 4.20
C ALA A 256 25.25 4.94 3.74
N PHE A 257 24.09 4.42 4.17
CA PHE A 257 23.57 3.13 3.67
C PHE A 257 23.34 3.15 2.15
N ALA A 258 22.71 4.22 1.64
CA ALA A 258 22.48 4.37 0.21
C ALA A 258 23.77 4.73 -0.55
N ALA A 259 24.63 5.58 0.05
CA ALA A 259 25.92 5.95 -0.53
C ALA A 259 26.81 4.73 -0.79
N ALA A 260 26.83 3.76 0.13
CA ALA A 260 27.54 2.50 -0.05
C ALA A 260 27.04 1.72 -1.28
N VAL A 261 25.73 1.68 -1.55
CA VAL A 261 25.18 1.03 -2.74
C VAL A 261 25.66 1.73 -4.03
N ALA A 262 25.71 3.05 -4.03
CA ALA A 262 26.19 3.83 -5.17
C ALA A 262 27.71 3.65 -5.39
N GLN A 263 28.49 3.60 -4.30
CA GLN A 263 29.94 3.49 -4.30
C GLN A 263 30.46 2.08 -4.63
N ASP A 264 29.87 1.05 -4.01
CA ASP A 264 30.25 -0.37 -4.21
C ASP A 264 29.69 -0.91 -5.53
N GLY A 265 28.68 -0.24 -6.08
CA GLY A 265 27.99 -0.62 -7.29
C GLY A 265 26.82 -1.58 -7.05
N PHE A 266 26.03 -1.76 -8.10
CA PHE A 266 24.85 -2.61 -8.12
C PHE A 266 24.71 -3.32 -9.45
N ASN A 267 24.05 -4.48 -9.43
CA ASN A 267 23.73 -5.20 -10.65
C ASN A 267 22.54 -4.55 -11.33
N VAL A 268 22.68 -4.25 -12.62
CA VAL A 268 21.59 -3.79 -13.49
C VAL A 268 20.48 -4.83 -13.45
N THR A 269 19.28 -4.40 -13.08
CA THR A 269 18.11 -5.27 -12.95
C THR A 269 17.47 -5.53 -14.32
N HIS A 270 16.49 -6.44 -14.40
CA HIS A 270 15.79 -6.70 -15.66
C HIS A 270 15.00 -5.48 -16.15
N ASP A 271 14.34 -4.78 -15.23
CA ASP A 271 13.57 -3.57 -15.47
C ASP A 271 14.45 -2.42 -15.91
N LEU A 272 15.60 -2.20 -15.24
CA LEU A 272 16.54 -1.17 -15.67
C LEU A 272 17.12 -1.46 -17.06
N ALA A 273 17.52 -2.70 -17.35
CA ALA A 273 18.03 -3.06 -18.67
C ALA A 273 17.00 -2.83 -19.78
N ARG A 274 15.74 -3.21 -19.53
CA ARG A 274 14.62 -2.97 -20.45
C ARG A 274 14.37 -1.48 -20.65
N ALA A 275 14.32 -0.70 -19.57
CA ALA A 275 14.14 0.75 -19.66
C ALA A 275 15.27 1.42 -20.48
N LEU A 276 16.53 1.01 -20.28
CA LEU A 276 17.66 1.49 -21.07
C LEU A 276 17.62 1.05 -22.54
N ALA A 277 16.95 -0.06 -22.86
CA ALA A 277 16.82 -0.54 -24.23
C ALA A 277 15.66 0.11 -24.99
N GLU A 278 14.53 0.39 -24.31
CA GLU A 278 13.25 0.71 -24.95
C GLU A 278 12.74 2.12 -24.64
N GLN A 279 13.22 2.77 -23.58
CA GLN A 279 12.62 3.97 -22.99
C GLN A 279 13.65 5.10 -22.81
N LEU A 280 14.63 5.19 -23.71
CA LEU A 280 15.63 6.26 -23.68
C LEU A 280 14.98 7.62 -23.97
N PRO A 281 15.29 8.67 -23.18
CA PRO A 281 14.78 10.01 -23.46
C PRO A 281 15.29 10.53 -24.82
N PRO A 282 14.41 11.13 -25.65
CA PRO A 282 14.79 11.56 -27.00
C PRO A 282 15.88 12.64 -27.00
N ASN A 283 15.86 13.54 -26.01
CA ASN A 283 16.80 14.65 -25.85
C ASN A 283 17.77 14.44 -24.68
N MET A 284 18.22 13.19 -24.46
CA MET A 284 19.15 12.89 -23.37
C MET A 284 20.49 13.65 -23.50
N SER A 285 20.99 14.10 -22.36
CA SER A 285 22.29 14.79 -22.23
C SER A 285 23.47 13.86 -22.54
N GLU A 286 24.64 14.42 -22.88
CA GLU A 286 25.86 13.63 -23.06
C GLU A 286 26.26 12.88 -21.77
N ARG A 287 26.08 13.51 -20.60
CA ARG A 287 26.31 12.88 -19.30
C ARG A 287 25.41 11.66 -19.09
N PHE A 288 24.18 11.69 -19.57
CA PHE A 288 23.30 10.52 -19.57
C PHE A 288 23.90 9.37 -20.38
N ARG A 289 24.38 9.65 -21.60
CA ARG A 289 25.05 8.65 -22.45
C ARG A 289 26.29 8.07 -21.77
N GLU A 290 27.13 8.93 -21.21
CA GLU A 290 28.36 8.51 -20.50
C GLU A 290 28.05 7.64 -19.28
N THR A 291 27.01 7.99 -18.52
CA THR A 291 26.64 7.30 -17.28
C THR A 291 26.00 5.93 -17.54
N PHE A 292 25.04 5.85 -18.46
CA PHE A 292 24.22 4.64 -18.64
C PHE A 292 24.53 3.86 -19.91
N LEU A 293 25.22 4.46 -20.89
CA LEU A 293 25.54 3.85 -22.18
C LEU A 293 27.05 3.99 -22.52
N PRO A 294 27.99 3.70 -21.61
CA PRO A 294 29.43 4.01 -21.81
C PRO A 294 30.05 3.30 -23.03
N SER A 295 29.50 2.14 -23.42
CA SER A 295 29.92 1.40 -24.63
C SER A 295 29.06 1.72 -25.86
N GLY A 296 28.27 2.79 -25.82
CA GLY A 296 27.29 3.14 -26.86
C GLY A 296 26.08 2.20 -26.92
N ARG A 297 25.92 1.29 -25.96
CA ARG A 297 24.84 0.31 -25.89
C ARG A 297 24.34 0.13 -24.45
N PRO A 298 23.05 -0.21 -24.25
CA PRO A 298 22.52 -0.54 -22.94
C PRO A 298 23.26 -1.72 -22.29
N PRO A 299 23.52 -1.68 -20.97
CA PRO A 299 24.03 -2.82 -20.22
C PRO A 299 23.00 -3.94 -20.14
N LEU A 300 23.47 -5.19 -20.04
CA LEU A 300 22.61 -6.36 -19.87
C LEU A 300 22.23 -6.55 -18.39
N PRO A 301 21.11 -7.23 -18.08
CA PRO A 301 20.80 -7.65 -16.72
C PRO A 301 21.98 -8.38 -16.06
N GLY A 302 22.27 -8.05 -14.80
CA GLY A 302 23.41 -8.59 -14.06
C GLY A 302 24.74 -7.84 -14.27
N SER A 303 24.82 -6.89 -15.22
CA SER A 303 26.01 -6.06 -15.39
C SER A 303 26.22 -5.15 -14.17
N LEU A 304 27.46 -4.99 -13.71
CA LEU A 304 27.78 -4.14 -12.57
C LEU A 304 27.89 -2.66 -12.99
N LEU A 305 27.10 -1.78 -12.37
CA LEU A 305 27.15 -0.32 -12.57
C LEU A 305 27.53 0.37 -11.25
N HIS A 306 28.31 1.44 -11.34
CA HIS A 306 28.71 2.26 -10.18
C HIS A 306 28.26 3.71 -10.37
N ARG A 307 27.89 4.37 -9.28
CA ARG A 307 27.51 5.78 -9.22
C ARG A 307 28.28 6.51 -8.12
N PRO A 308 29.63 6.55 -8.17
CA PRO A 308 30.44 7.23 -7.13
C PRO A 308 30.13 8.73 -7.06
N ASP A 309 29.66 9.32 -8.16
CA ASP A 309 29.12 10.67 -8.23
C ASP A 309 27.91 10.85 -7.29
N LEU A 310 26.91 9.97 -7.36
CA LEU A 310 25.77 10.00 -6.43
C LEU A 310 26.17 9.64 -5.00
N ALA A 311 27.18 8.77 -4.80
CA ALA A 311 27.69 8.50 -3.45
C ALA A 311 28.22 9.79 -2.80
N GLU A 312 28.99 10.59 -3.54
CA GLU A 312 29.49 11.88 -3.07
C GLU A 312 28.35 12.88 -2.78
N VAL A 313 27.32 12.93 -3.64
CA VAL A 313 26.12 13.74 -3.38
C VAL A 313 25.45 13.33 -2.07
N LEU A 314 25.30 12.02 -1.82
CA LEU A 314 24.69 11.52 -0.59
C LEU A 314 25.56 11.82 0.64
N ASP A 315 26.89 11.77 0.54
CA ASP A 315 27.79 12.16 1.63
C ASP A 315 27.70 13.66 1.93
N VAL A 316 27.61 14.50 0.90
CA VAL A 316 27.39 15.95 1.05
C VAL A 316 26.05 16.23 1.73
N LEU A 317 24.98 15.58 1.29
CA LEU A 317 23.66 15.71 1.91
C LEU A 317 23.62 15.17 3.34
N GLY A 318 24.40 14.12 3.64
CA GLY A 318 24.51 13.55 4.99
C GLY A 318 25.23 14.49 5.95
N THR A 319 26.27 15.17 5.50
CA THR A 319 27.10 16.07 6.31
C THR A 319 26.55 17.49 6.42
N SER A 320 26.04 18.04 5.31
CA SER A 320 25.58 19.42 5.21
C SER A 320 24.06 19.56 5.31
N GLY A 321 23.33 18.44 5.35
CA GLY A 321 21.88 18.40 5.41
C GLY A 321 21.22 18.83 4.08
N PRO A 322 19.88 18.99 4.07
CA PRO A 322 19.13 19.34 2.86
C PRO A 322 19.48 20.74 2.33
N ALA A 323 20.05 21.62 3.15
CA ALA A 323 20.43 22.97 2.73
C ALA A 323 21.44 22.96 1.56
N ALA A 324 22.29 21.92 1.44
CA ALA A 324 23.21 21.78 0.31
C ALA A 324 22.48 21.64 -1.04
N PHE A 325 21.23 21.19 -1.03
CA PHE A 325 20.40 21.00 -2.22
C PHE A 325 19.54 22.23 -2.56
N TYR A 326 19.11 23.01 -1.56
CA TYR A 326 18.11 24.07 -1.72
C TYR A 326 18.61 25.50 -1.51
N ALA A 327 19.72 25.71 -0.79
CA ALA A 327 20.15 27.03 -0.33
C ALA A 327 21.24 27.69 -1.22
N GLY A 328 21.17 27.50 -2.54
CA GLY A 328 22.12 28.11 -3.48
C GLY A 328 23.54 27.53 -3.43
N GLY A 329 23.69 26.30 -2.92
CA GLY A 329 24.95 25.57 -2.93
C GLY A 329 25.31 25.03 -4.31
N ASN A 330 26.46 24.34 -4.42
CA ASN A 330 26.92 23.78 -5.69
C ASN A 330 25.89 22.86 -6.35
N LEU A 331 25.18 22.02 -5.58
CA LEU A 331 24.14 21.13 -6.11
C LEU A 331 22.95 21.92 -6.68
N THR A 332 22.52 22.98 -5.99
CA THR A 332 21.47 23.89 -6.50
C THR A 332 21.89 24.53 -7.82
N LEU A 333 23.10 25.10 -7.85
CA LEU A 333 23.62 25.83 -9.00
C LEU A 333 23.80 24.93 -10.22
N GLU A 334 24.26 23.69 -10.05
CA GLU A 334 24.45 22.78 -11.18
C GLU A 334 23.11 22.29 -11.76
N MET A 335 22.09 22.06 -10.93
CA MET A 335 20.75 21.69 -11.40
C MET A 335 20.12 22.83 -12.20
N VAL A 336 20.24 24.06 -11.69
CA VAL A 336 19.78 25.27 -12.39
C VAL A 336 20.52 25.43 -13.72
N ALA A 337 21.85 25.31 -13.72
CA ALA A 337 22.66 25.47 -14.93
C ALA A 337 22.34 24.41 -15.99
N GLU A 338 22.20 23.14 -15.60
CA GLU A 338 21.87 22.04 -16.52
C GLU A 338 20.48 22.23 -17.14
N ALA A 339 19.47 22.54 -16.31
CA ALA A 339 18.11 22.79 -16.80
C ALA A 339 18.06 24.00 -17.73
N GLN A 340 18.70 25.13 -17.38
CA GLN A 340 18.72 26.33 -18.22
C GLN A 340 19.51 26.13 -19.52
N HIS A 341 20.61 25.37 -19.49
CA HIS A 341 21.35 25.00 -20.69
C HIS A 341 20.45 24.24 -21.68
N ALA A 342 19.56 23.39 -21.16
CA ALA A 342 18.54 22.66 -21.91
C ALA A 342 17.26 23.48 -22.21
N GLY A 343 17.30 24.81 -22.05
CA GLY A 343 16.21 25.73 -22.36
C GLY A 343 15.15 25.88 -21.27
N GLY A 344 15.43 25.39 -20.07
CA GLY A 344 14.59 25.50 -18.88
C GLY A 344 14.62 26.88 -18.23
N VAL A 345 13.76 27.03 -17.23
CA VAL A 345 13.49 28.32 -16.55
C VAL A 345 13.54 28.22 -15.03
N ILE A 346 13.95 27.08 -14.47
CA ILE A 346 14.15 26.92 -13.04
C ILE A 346 15.29 27.81 -12.55
N THR A 347 15.14 28.35 -11.34
CA THR A 347 16.05 29.32 -10.72
C THR A 347 16.40 28.92 -9.30
N GLU A 348 17.46 29.50 -8.73
CA GLU A 348 17.83 29.28 -7.32
C GLU A 348 16.74 29.72 -6.33
N GLU A 349 15.96 30.75 -6.71
CA GLU A 349 14.82 31.22 -5.92
C GLU A 349 13.73 30.15 -5.83
N ASP A 350 13.49 29.39 -6.91
CA ASP A 350 12.54 28.28 -6.90
C ASP A 350 12.94 27.20 -5.89
N PHE A 351 14.24 26.87 -5.80
CA PHE A 351 14.75 25.94 -4.80
C PHE A 351 14.65 26.48 -3.38
N SER A 352 14.95 27.77 -3.19
CA SER A 352 14.91 28.42 -1.88
C SER A 352 13.48 28.52 -1.32
N ASN A 353 12.49 28.69 -2.21
CA ASN A 353 11.08 28.79 -1.86
C ASN A 353 10.37 27.43 -1.73
N TYR A 354 11.01 26.34 -2.14
CA TYR A 354 10.41 25.01 -2.09
C TYR A 354 10.28 24.47 -0.66
N SER A 355 9.13 23.85 -0.38
CA SER A 355 8.90 23.12 0.87
C SER A 355 8.07 21.86 0.61
N ALA A 356 8.40 20.78 1.32
CA ALA A 356 7.52 19.62 1.43
C ALA A 356 6.35 19.96 2.37
N LEU A 357 5.16 19.46 2.06
CA LEU A 357 3.96 19.68 2.87
C LEU A 357 3.75 18.49 3.82
N VAL A 358 3.40 18.79 5.07
CA VAL A 358 2.97 17.79 6.05
C VAL A 358 1.50 18.01 6.34
N GLU A 359 0.67 17.05 5.96
CA GLU A 359 -0.79 17.16 6.04
C GLU A 359 -1.43 15.84 6.50
N LYS A 360 -2.76 15.83 6.56
CA LYS A 360 -3.52 14.61 6.87
C LYS A 360 -3.96 13.94 5.58
N PRO A 361 -3.91 12.60 5.49
CA PRO A 361 -4.51 11.89 4.37
C PRO A 361 -6.02 12.09 4.35
N VAL A 362 -6.64 11.96 3.18
CA VAL A 362 -8.09 11.73 3.09
C VAL A 362 -8.43 10.35 3.63
N CYS A 363 -9.63 10.21 4.17
CA CYS A 363 -10.07 9.00 4.83
C CYS A 363 -11.48 8.59 4.38
N GLY A 364 -11.63 7.34 3.97
CA GLY A 364 -12.91 6.72 3.64
C GLY A 364 -13.18 5.48 4.48
N VAL A 365 -14.42 5.28 4.91
CA VAL A 365 -14.85 4.08 5.63
C VAL A 365 -15.36 3.04 4.63
N TYR A 366 -14.67 1.92 4.49
CA TYR A 366 -15.06 0.82 3.60
C TYR A 366 -15.13 -0.50 4.37
N ARG A 367 -16.34 -1.06 4.51
CA ARG A 367 -16.58 -2.35 5.20
C ARG A 367 -15.83 -2.53 6.53
N GLY A 368 -15.93 -1.55 7.42
CA GLY A 368 -15.29 -1.58 8.75
C GLY A 368 -13.79 -1.25 8.76
N HIS A 369 -13.23 -0.81 7.64
CA HIS A 369 -11.86 -0.37 7.51
C HIS A 369 -11.80 1.12 7.17
N LEU A 370 -10.79 1.81 7.67
CA LEU A 370 -10.42 3.15 7.23
C LEU A 370 -9.36 3.03 6.15
N VAL A 371 -9.69 3.51 4.95
CA VAL A 371 -8.76 3.62 3.82
C VAL A 371 -8.22 5.04 3.81
N LEU A 372 -6.90 5.16 3.96
CA LEU A 372 -6.16 6.41 4.01
C LEU A 372 -5.38 6.57 2.69
N SER A 373 -5.53 7.72 2.05
CA SER A 373 -4.86 8.03 0.79
C SER A 373 -4.53 9.53 0.72
N PRO A 374 -3.63 9.98 -0.18
CA PRO A 374 -3.28 11.39 -0.27
C PRO A 374 -4.46 12.28 -0.75
N PRO A 375 -4.58 13.54 -0.25
CA PRO A 375 -5.56 14.50 -0.75
C PRO A 375 -5.16 15.06 -2.12
N PRO A 376 -5.99 15.90 -2.77
CA PRO A 376 -5.60 16.65 -3.96
C PRO A 376 -4.29 17.45 -3.74
N PRO A 377 -3.40 17.56 -4.75
CA PRO A 377 -3.61 17.21 -6.16
C PRO A 377 -3.49 15.71 -6.48
N HIS A 378 -3.36 14.84 -5.48
CA HIS A 378 -3.38 13.40 -5.71
C HIS A 378 -4.80 12.85 -5.84
N THR A 379 -4.92 11.72 -6.53
CA THR A 379 -6.21 11.09 -6.87
C THR A 379 -6.79 10.18 -5.78
N GLY A 380 -6.34 10.32 -4.53
CA GLY A 380 -6.81 9.52 -3.39
C GLY A 380 -8.32 9.60 -3.12
N PRO A 381 -8.98 10.77 -3.26
CA PRO A 381 -10.44 10.87 -3.15
C PRO A 381 -11.18 10.02 -4.21
N ALA A 382 -10.65 9.94 -5.43
CA ALA A 382 -11.24 9.12 -6.49
C ALA A 382 -11.11 7.61 -6.21
N LEU A 383 -9.99 7.17 -5.61
CA LEU A 383 -9.85 5.80 -5.11
C LEU A 383 -10.93 5.47 -4.07
N ILE A 384 -11.15 6.38 -3.10
CA ILE A 384 -12.18 6.20 -2.07
C ILE A 384 -13.59 6.21 -2.67
N SER A 385 -13.85 7.10 -3.64
CA SER A 385 -15.12 7.15 -4.38
C SER A 385 -15.41 5.82 -5.08
N ALA A 386 -14.42 5.24 -5.77
CA ALA A 386 -14.55 3.93 -6.42
C ALA A 386 -14.95 2.83 -5.43
N LEU A 387 -14.32 2.81 -4.25
CA LEU A 387 -14.66 1.87 -3.18
C LEU A 387 -16.07 2.09 -2.65
N ASN A 388 -16.47 3.34 -2.39
CA ASN A 388 -17.83 3.67 -1.92
C ASN A 388 -18.92 3.27 -2.94
N ILE A 389 -18.65 3.44 -4.24
CA ILE A 389 -19.55 3.00 -5.31
C ILE A 389 -19.67 1.47 -5.24
N LEU A 390 -18.55 0.75 -5.25
CA LEU A 390 -18.50 -0.72 -5.24
C LEU A 390 -19.11 -1.34 -3.97
N GLU A 391 -19.03 -0.67 -2.83
CA GLU A 391 -19.57 -1.16 -1.56
C GLU A 391 -21.08 -1.48 -1.67
N GLY A 392 -21.83 -0.68 -2.42
CA GLY A 392 -23.28 -0.85 -2.51
C GLY A 392 -23.78 -1.89 -3.50
N PHE A 393 -22.92 -2.52 -4.31
CA PHE A 393 -23.31 -3.69 -5.11
C PHE A 393 -23.43 -4.97 -4.26
N ASN A 394 -23.09 -4.91 -2.97
CA ASN A 394 -23.08 -6.06 -2.05
C ASN A 394 -22.45 -7.31 -2.69
N LEU A 395 -21.22 -7.14 -3.18
CA LEU A 395 -20.42 -8.22 -3.76
C LEU A 395 -20.24 -9.33 -2.71
N THR A 396 -21.04 -10.38 -2.86
CA THR A 396 -21.00 -11.61 -2.07
C THR A 396 -20.50 -12.75 -2.95
N SER A 397 -20.26 -13.92 -2.37
CA SER A 397 -19.88 -15.13 -3.12
C SER A 397 -20.94 -15.61 -4.12
N LEU A 398 -22.16 -15.07 -4.06
CA LEU A 398 -23.25 -15.40 -4.99
C LEU A 398 -23.15 -14.63 -6.32
N VAL A 399 -22.44 -13.50 -6.34
CA VAL A 399 -22.24 -12.70 -7.56
C VAL A 399 -21.16 -13.36 -8.40
N SER A 400 -21.44 -13.57 -9.69
CA SER A 400 -20.46 -14.13 -10.61
C SER A 400 -19.26 -13.19 -10.74
N ARG A 401 -18.06 -13.74 -10.96
CA ARG A 401 -16.85 -12.93 -11.10
C ARG A 401 -17.00 -11.95 -12.26
N GLU A 402 -17.56 -12.42 -13.37
CA GLU A 402 -17.71 -11.68 -14.60
C GLU A 402 -18.65 -10.48 -14.38
N GLN A 403 -19.75 -10.65 -13.64
CA GLN A 403 -20.63 -9.53 -13.28
C GLN A 403 -19.90 -8.49 -12.41
N ALA A 404 -19.10 -8.95 -11.43
CA ALA A 404 -18.29 -8.05 -10.63
C ALA A 404 -17.28 -7.27 -11.47
N LEU A 405 -16.65 -7.91 -12.47
CA LEU A 405 -15.72 -7.24 -13.40
C LEU A 405 -16.42 -6.14 -14.21
N HIS A 406 -17.64 -6.38 -14.68
CA HIS A 406 -18.43 -5.36 -15.36
C HIS A 406 -18.68 -4.13 -14.46
N TRP A 407 -19.14 -4.34 -13.22
CA TRP A 407 -19.35 -3.23 -12.27
C TRP A 407 -18.06 -2.51 -11.90
N VAL A 408 -16.95 -3.23 -11.78
CA VAL A 408 -15.63 -2.61 -11.55
C VAL A 408 -15.23 -1.75 -12.74
N ALA A 409 -15.42 -2.21 -13.98
CA ALA A 409 -15.11 -1.42 -15.17
C ALA A 409 -15.93 -0.11 -15.21
N GLU A 410 -17.23 -0.18 -15.01
CA GLU A 410 -18.11 1.01 -15.01
C GLU A 410 -17.80 1.95 -13.84
N THR A 411 -17.50 1.40 -12.65
CA THR A 411 -17.09 2.21 -11.51
C THR A 411 -15.77 2.94 -11.75
N LEU A 412 -14.79 2.25 -12.35
CA LEU A 412 -13.50 2.87 -12.67
C LEU A 412 -13.63 3.96 -13.74
N LYS A 413 -14.56 3.84 -14.69
CA LYS A 413 -14.86 4.94 -15.62
C LYS A 413 -15.29 6.20 -14.88
N ILE A 414 -16.18 6.06 -13.90
CA ILE A 414 -16.65 7.17 -13.06
C ILE A 414 -15.51 7.73 -12.21
N ALA A 415 -14.76 6.86 -11.53
CA ALA A 415 -13.67 7.28 -10.65
C ALA A 415 -12.55 8.01 -11.40
N LEU A 416 -12.18 7.56 -12.60
CA LEU A 416 -11.20 8.24 -13.43
C LEU A 416 -11.74 9.58 -13.94
N ALA A 417 -13.01 9.65 -14.34
CA ALA A 417 -13.62 10.93 -14.73
C ALA A 417 -13.61 11.94 -13.57
N LEU A 418 -13.89 11.50 -12.34
CA LEU A 418 -13.76 12.31 -11.14
C LEU A 418 -12.31 12.72 -10.88
N ALA A 419 -11.36 11.80 -10.99
CA ALA A 419 -9.93 12.08 -10.84
C ALA A 419 -9.43 13.16 -11.82
N SER A 420 -9.97 13.19 -13.06
CA SER A 420 -9.59 14.17 -14.08
C SER A 420 -9.99 15.62 -13.77
N ARG A 421 -10.75 15.84 -12.69
CA ARG A 421 -11.21 17.15 -12.22
C ARG A 421 -10.46 17.65 -11.00
N LEU A 422 -9.51 16.88 -10.49
CA LEU A 422 -8.69 17.29 -9.37
C LEU A 422 -7.54 18.19 -9.85
N GLY A 423 -7.03 18.99 -8.93
CA GLY A 423 -5.91 19.90 -9.14
C GLY A 423 -5.32 20.30 -7.80
N ASP A 424 -4.45 21.30 -7.79
CA ASP A 424 -3.86 21.83 -6.55
C ASP A 424 -4.88 22.69 -5.78
N PRO A 425 -5.34 22.26 -4.59
CA PRO A 425 -6.37 22.98 -3.85
C PRO A 425 -5.90 24.34 -3.30
N VAL A 426 -4.59 24.60 -3.27
CA VAL A 426 -4.05 25.91 -2.90
C VAL A 426 -4.41 26.98 -3.94
N TYR A 427 -4.56 26.57 -5.20
CA TYR A 427 -4.80 27.48 -6.33
C TYR A 427 -6.26 27.51 -6.77
N ASP A 428 -7.05 26.49 -6.43
CA ASP A 428 -8.47 26.42 -6.71
C ASP A 428 -9.24 25.80 -5.54
N SER A 429 -10.06 26.62 -4.87
CA SER A 429 -10.85 26.18 -3.71
C SER A 429 -11.96 25.18 -4.06
N THR A 430 -12.42 25.15 -5.32
CA THR A 430 -13.49 24.22 -5.76
C THR A 430 -13.04 22.75 -5.75
N ILE A 431 -11.73 22.52 -5.73
CA ILE A 431 -11.14 21.19 -5.57
C ILE A 431 -11.45 20.60 -4.20
N THR A 432 -11.53 21.43 -3.16
CA THR A 432 -11.90 20.97 -1.81
C THR A 432 -13.35 20.49 -1.78
N GLU A 433 -14.25 21.23 -2.43
CA GLU A 433 -15.67 20.82 -2.56
C GLU A 433 -15.79 19.52 -3.37
N SER A 434 -15.08 19.43 -4.49
CA SER A 434 -15.04 18.22 -5.33
C SER A 434 -14.50 17.01 -4.57
N MET A 435 -13.49 17.20 -3.71
CA MET A 435 -12.98 16.15 -2.84
C MET A 435 -14.04 15.67 -1.84
N ASP A 436 -14.74 16.58 -1.17
CA ASP A 436 -15.79 16.23 -0.20
C ASP A 436 -16.92 15.43 -0.86
N ASP A 437 -17.32 15.81 -2.07
CA ASP A 437 -18.29 15.07 -2.88
C ASP A 437 -17.78 13.66 -3.22
N MET A 438 -16.51 13.51 -3.64
CA MET A 438 -15.91 12.20 -3.93
C MET A 438 -15.86 11.27 -2.71
N LEU A 439 -15.67 11.83 -1.51
CA LEU A 439 -15.63 11.07 -0.26
C LEU A 439 -17.03 10.71 0.27
N SER A 440 -18.08 11.36 -0.24
CA SER A 440 -19.46 11.16 0.19
C SER A 440 -20.05 9.82 -0.26
N LYS A 441 -20.59 9.05 0.70
CA LYS A 441 -21.36 7.83 0.38
C LYS A 441 -22.69 8.12 -0.30
N VAL A 442 -23.25 9.31 -0.10
CA VAL A 442 -24.51 9.72 -0.76
C VAL A 442 -24.24 9.91 -2.25
N GLU A 443 -23.16 10.62 -2.59
CA GLU A 443 -22.76 10.82 -3.98
C GLU A 443 -22.37 9.51 -4.65
N ALA A 444 -21.62 8.65 -3.95
CA ALA A 444 -21.31 7.32 -4.45
C ALA A 444 -22.57 6.46 -4.72
N ALA A 445 -23.63 6.60 -3.91
CA ALA A 445 -24.90 5.92 -4.15
C ALA A 445 -25.63 6.47 -5.37
N TYR A 446 -25.60 7.79 -5.57
CA TYR A 446 -26.13 8.45 -6.76
C TYR A 446 -25.41 8.00 -8.04
N LEU A 447 -24.08 8.01 -8.03
CA LEU A 447 -23.24 7.56 -9.15
C LEU A 447 -23.43 6.07 -9.44
N ARG A 448 -23.52 5.22 -8.40
CA ARG A 448 -23.84 3.79 -8.57
C ARG A 448 -25.18 3.58 -9.27
N GLY A 449 -26.20 4.39 -8.97
CA GLY A 449 -27.51 4.31 -9.59
C GLY A 449 -27.53 4.54 -11.12
N HIS A 450 -26.44 5.08 -11.67
CA HIS A 450 -26.26 5.27 -13.11
C HIS A 450 -25.56 4.09 -13.81
N ILE A 451 -25.02 3.12 -13.06
CA ILE A 451 -24.39 1.93 -13.61
C ILE A 451 -25.50 0.94 -13.98
N ASN A 452 -25.56 0.58 -15.26
CA ASN A 452 -26.48 -0.46 -15.75
C ASN A 452 -25.83 -1.84 -15.57
N ASP A 453 -26.56 -2.81 -15.02
CA ASP A 453 -26.02 -4.15 -14.73
C ASP A 453 -25.66 -4.99 -15.97
N SER A 454 -26.27 -4.66 -17.12
CA SER A 454 -26.22 -5.46 -18.34
C SER A 454 -25.58 -4.75 -19.53
N GLN A 455 -25.26 -3.46 -19.42
CA GLN A 455 -24.75 -2.68 -20.55
C GLN A 455 -23.72 -1.65 -20.08
N ALA A 456 -22.57 -1.61 -20.74
CA ALA A 456 -21.56 -0.58 -20.55
C ALA A 456 -22.09 0.79 -21.00
N ALA A 457 -21.77 1.84 -20.25
CA ALA A 457 -22.12 3.21 -20.64
C ALA A 457 -21.49 3.54 -22.01
N PRO A 458 -22.28 4.05 -22.98
CA PRO A 458 -21.79 4.35 -24.33
C PRO A 458 -20.85 5.56 -24.37
N ALA A 459 -20.89 6.40 -23.34
CA ALA A 459 -20.01 7.54 -23.13
C ALA A 459 -19.81 7.74 -21.62
N PRO A 460 -18.72 8.42 -21.20
CA PRO A 460 -18.52 8.77 -19.80
C PRO A 460 -19.71 9.55 -19.22
N LEU A 461 -20.18 9.14 -18.03
CA LEU A 461 -21.26 9.81 -17.29
C LEU A 461 -20.94 11.28 -16.98
N LEU A 462 -19.65 11.55 -16.80
CA LEU A 462 -19.11 12.83 -16.39
C LEU A 462 -18.14 13.31 -17.49
N PRO A 463 -18.08 14.63 -17.80
CA PRO A 463 -16.99 15.20 -18.57
C PRO A 463 -15.62 14.71 -18.07
N VAL A 464 -14.81 14.25 -19.01
CA VAL A 464 -13.47 13.69 -18.80
C VAL A 464 -12.45 14.65 -19.38
N TYR A 465 -11.44 14.97 -18.59
CA TYR A 465 -10.27 15.72 -19.03
C TYR A 465 -9.07 14.78 -19.21
N GLU A 466 -8.02 15.31 -19.82
CA GLU A 466 -6.78 14.58 -20.03
C GLU A 466 -6.23 13.98 -18.71
N LEU A 467 -5.93 12.67 -18.74
CA LEU A 467 -5.39 11.89 -17.62
C LEU A 467 -4.07 11.27 -18.01
N ASP A 468 -3.11 12.12 -18.35
CA ASP A 468 -1.72 11.68 -18.40
C ASP A 468 -1.10 11.87 -17.03
N GLY A 469 -0.29 10.89 -16.63
CA GLY A 469 0.41 10.92 -15.37
C GLY A 469 1.73 10.18 -15.49
N ALA A 470 2.61 10.36 -14.51
CA ALA A 470 3.87 9.63 -14.36
C ALA A 470 3.69 8.10 -14.55
N PRO A 471 4.08 7.52 -15.72
CA PRO A 471 3.86 6.11 -15.98
C PRO A 471 4.75 5.23 -15.09
N THR A 472 5.93 5.74 -14.73
CA THR A 472 6.92 5.05 -13.90
C THR A 472 6.99 5.65 -12.51
N ALA A 473 6.78 4.83 -11.49
CA ALA A 473 6.91 5.23 -10.10
C ALA A 473 7.55 4.10 -9.28
N ALA A 474 8.37 4.49 -8.31
CA ALA A 474 9.05 3.61 -7.38
C ALA A 474 8.25 3.49 -6.07
N GLN A 475 8.12 2.28 -5.53
CA GLN A 475 7.31 1.94 -4.36
C GLN A 475 8.19 1.47 -3.19
N VAL A 476 7.89 1.98 -1.99
CA VAL A 476 8.50 1.54 -0.74
C VAL A 476 7.40 1.36 0.30
N LEU A 477 7.23 0.12 0.79
CA LEU A 477 6.21 -0.24 1.78
C LEU A 477 6.90 -0.92 2.97
N ILE A 478 6.76 -0.35 4.15
CA ILE A 478 7.44 -0.84 5.36
C ILE A 478 6.47 -0.88 6.53
N MET A 479 6.52 -1.98 7.28
CA MET A 479 5.92 -2.10 8.60
C MET A 479 7.00 -2.58 9.55
N GLY A 480 7.47 -1.75 10.47
CA GLY A 480 8.59 -2.10 11.35
C GLY A 480 8.18 -2.42 12.79
N PRO A 481 9.16 -2.79 13.63
CA PRO A 481 8.94 -3.15 15.03
C PRO A 481 8.60 -1.94 15.92
N ASP A 482 8.70 -0.73 15.39
CA ASP A 482 8.33 0.52 16.06
C ASP A 482 6.85 0.88 15.90
N ASP A 483 6.06 -0.01 15.30
CA ASP A 483 4.63 0.13 15.04
C ASP A 483 4.26 1.28 14.08
N PHE A 484 5.23 1.76 13.29
CA PHE A 484 4.95 2.61 12.14
C PHE A 484 4.65 1.78 10.90
N ILE A 485 3.67 2.24 10.12
CA ILE A 485 3.39 1.78 8.77
C ILE A 485 3.77 2.91 7.83
N VAL A 486 4.64 2.63 6.87
CA VAL A 486 5.10 3.60 5.87
C VAL A 486 4.73 3.08 4.49
N ALA A 487 3.98 3.88 3.74
CA ALA A 487 3.76 3.68 2.32
C ALA A 487 4.30 4.89 1.57
N MET A 488 5.19 4.67 0.60
CA MET A 488 5.78 5.74 -0.18
C MET A 488 5.76 5.38 -1.66
N VAL A 489 5.38 6.35 -2.48
CA VAL A 489 5.45 6.27 -3.93
C VAL A 489 6.18 7.52 -4.44
N SER A 490 7.18 7.34 -5.31
CA SER A 490 8.02 8.43 -5.82
C SER A 490 8.31 8.28 -7.30
N SER A 491 8.64 9.37 -7.99
CA SER A 491 8.78 9.33 -9.45
C SER A 491 9.65 10.48 -9.99
N LEU A 492 10.24 10.26 -11.17
CA LEU A 492 10.81 11.30 -12.05
C LEU A 492 9.83 11.74 -13.17
N ASN A 493 8.58 11.29 -13.12
CA ASN A 493 7.59 11.30 -14.18
C ASN A 493 7.81 10.23 -15.25
N GLN A 494 8.38 10.62 -16.39
CA GLN A 494 8.72 9.69 -17.47
C GLN A 494 9.92 8.82 -17.07
N PRO A 495 10.13 7.69 -17.78
CA PRO A 495 11.37 6.93 -17.66
C PRO A 495 12.59 7.84 -17.80
N PHE A 496 13.41 7.88 -16.76
CA PHE A 496 14.59 8.74 -16.65
C PHE A 496 14.33 10.27 -16.65
N GLY A 497 13.10 10.68 -16.33
CA GLY A 497 12.71 12.08 -16.24
C GLY A 497 12.90 12.85 -17.55
N SER A 498 13.69 13.93 -17.50
CA SER A 498 14.02 14.78 -18.65
C SER A 498 15.20 14.26 -19.48
N GLY A 499 15.92 13.24 -19.00
CA GLY A 499 17.19 12.79 -19.60
C GLY A 499 18.39 13.73 -19.34
N LEU A 500 18.21 14.75 -18.49
CA LEU A 500 19.27 15.67 -18.08
C LEU A 500 19.94 15.19 -16.79
N ILE A 501 21.26 15.06 -16.83
CA ILE A 501 22.08 14.66 -15.67
C ILE A 501 23.02 15.82 -15.34
N THR A 502 23.05 16.23 -14.08
CA THR A 502 24.00 17.24 -13.60
C THR A 502 25.43 16.70 -13.53
N PRO A 503 26.47 17.57 -13.45
CA PRO A 503 27.84 17.13 -13.21
C PRO A 503 28.03 16.18 -12.03
N SER A 504 27.29 16.35 -10.92
CA SER A 504 27.33 15.45 -9.77
C SER A 504 26.42 14.21 -9.90
N GLY A 505 25.79 14.01 -11.06
CA GLY A 505 25.04 12.80 -11.36
C GLY A 505 23.54 12.82 -11.05
N ILE A 506 22.96 13.97 -10.70
CA ILE A 506 21.53 14.06 -10.37
C ILE A 506 20.71 14.07 -11.67
N LEU A 507 19.84 13.07 -11.83
CA LEU A 507 18.91 12.98 -12.96
C LEU A 507 17.67 13.83 -12.68
N LEU A 508 17.36 14.78 -13.58
CA LEU A 508 16.27 15.74 -13.39
C LEU A 508 14.93 15.20 -13.90
N ASN A 509 13.86 15.42 -13.13
CA ASN A 509 12.49 15.01 -13.48
C ASN A 509 11.97 15.65 -14.77
N SER A 510 10.86 15.11 -15.29
CA SER A 510 10.03 15.72 -16.33
C SER A 510 8.62 16.05 -15.79
N GLN A 511 8.55 16.48 -14.53
CA GLN A 511 7.30 16.57 -13.77
C GLN A 511 6.30 17.56 -14.36
N MET A 512 6.74 18.58 -15.12
CA MET A 512 5.80 19.52 -15.74
C MET A 512 4.87 18.84 -16.74
N LEU A 513 5.20 17.64 -17.24
CA LEU A 513 4.30 16.85 -18.08
C LEU A 513 3.00 16.47 -17.37
N ASP A 514 2.93 16.43 -16.04
CA ASP A 514 1.66 16.12 -15.36
C ASP A 514 0.65 17.28 -15.38
N PHE A 515 1.01 18.48 -15.85
CA PHE A 515 0.04 19.56 -16.08
C PHE A 515 -0.67 19.43 -17.43
N SER A 516 -1.85 20.05 -17.54
CA SER A 516 -2.60 20.17 -18.78
C SER A 516 -2.34 21.50 -19.48
N TRP A 517 -2.11 21.47 -20.80
CA TRP A 517 -2.12 22.66 -21.66
C TRP A 517 -2.58 22.32 -23.08
N PRO A 518 -3.11 23.29 -23.85
CA PRO A 518 -3.54 23.08 -25.22
C PRO A 518 -2.44 22.49 -26.13
N ASN A 519 -2.83 21.56 -27.02
CA ASN A 519 -1.96 20.92 -28.02
C ASN A 519 -0.79 20.10 -27.45
N ARG A 520 -0.86 19.63 -26.19
CA ARG A 520 0.15 18.74 -25.60
C ARG A 520 0.14 17.36 -26.24
N THR A 521 -1.03 16.73 -26.32
CA THR A 521 -1.22 15.42 -26.94
C THR A 521 -1.82 15.53 -28.33
N ALA A 522 -1.53 14.56 -29.19
CA ALA A 522 -2.21 14.42 -30.48
C ALA A 522 -3.72 14.14 -30.31
N ASN A 523 -4.10 13.56 -29.17
CA ASN A 523 -5.50 13.41 -28.78
C ASN A 523 -6.04 14.80 -28.46
N HIS A 524 -7.07 15.25 -29.20
CA HIS A 524 -7.75 16.53 -29.04
C HIS A 524 -8.58 16.62 -27.74
N SER A 525 -8.10 16.01 -26.66
CA SER A 525 -8.70 16.04 -25.33
C SER A 525 -8.78 17.48 -24.81
N ALA A 526 -9.86 17.79 -24.09
CA ALA A 526 -9.97 19.09 -23.45
C ALA A 526 -8.94 19.18 -22.31
N PRO A 527 -8.11 20.24 -22.25
CA PRO A 527 -7.23 20.44 -21.12
C PRO A 527 -8.05 20.69 -19.85
N SER A 528 -7.64 20.12 -18.72
CA SER A 528 -8.21 20.50 -17.42
C SER A 528 -7.73 21.90 -17.06
N LEU A 529 -8.66 22.80 -16.75
CA LEU A 529 -8.32 24.15 -16.29
C LEU A 529 -7.80 24.11 -14.85
N GLU A 530 -8.33 23.17 -14.06
CA GLU A 530 -7.98 22.88 -12.67
C GLU A 530 -6.51 22.44 -12.56
N ASN A 531 -6.02 21.70 -13.57
CA ASN A 531 -4.65 21.22 -13.66
C ASN A 531 -3.79 22.01 -14.69
N SER A 532 -4.10 23.29 -14.92
CA SER A 532 -3.25 24.18 -15.72
C SER A 532 -1.96 24.58 -14.97
N VAL A 533 -0.91 24.93 -15.73
CA VAL A 533 0.41 25.31 -15.21
C VAL A 533 0.35 26.69 -14.56
N GLN A 534 0.75 26.78 -13.29
CA GLN A 534 0.91 28.05 -12.57
C GLN A 534 2.21 28.04 -11.74
N PRO A 535 2.91 29.17 -11.60
CA PRO A 535 4.08 29.31 -10.73
C PRO A 535 3.88 28.74 -9.33
N GLY A 536 4.76 27.82 -8.90
CA GLY A 536 4.75 27.19 -7.57
C GLY A 536 3.73 26.07 -7.37
N LYS A 537 2.82 25.85 -8.34
CA LYS A 537 1.75 24.85 -8.25
C LYS A 537 2.29 23.43 -8.35
N ARG A 538 1.61 22.47 -7.71
CA ARG A 538 1.85 21.02 -7.90
C ARG A 538 0.85 20.45 -8.91
N PRO A 539 1.27 19.63 -9.88
CA PRO A 539 0.36 19.03 -10.85
C PRO A 539 -0.45 17.86 -10.26
N LEU A 540 -1.56 17.53 -10.92
CA LEU A 540 -2.35 16.33 -10.68
C LEU A 540 -1.46 15.09 -10.60
N SER A 541 -1.72 14.19 -9.66
CA SER A 541 -0.83 13.06 -9.39
C SER A 541 -1.56 11.76 -9.09
N PHE A 542 -0.99 10.68 -9.63
CA PHE A 542 -1.41 9.29 -9.36
C PHE A 542 -0.44 8.55 -8.42
N LEU A 543 0.43 9.28 -7.71
CA LEU A 543 1.23 8.71 -6.64
C LEU A 543 0.31 8.45 -5.42
N LEU A 544 -0.09 7.19 -5.23
CA LEU A 544 -1.14 6.81 -4.27
C LEU A 544 -0.63 5.83 -3.19
N PRO A 545 0.32 6.21 -2.30
CA PRO A 545 0.58 5.43 -1.10
C PRO A 545 -0.71 5.31 -0.29
N THR A 546 -1.18 4.09 -0.09
CA THR A 546 -2.47 3.82 0.54
C THR A 546 -2.26 2.96 1.79
N VAL A 547 -2.77 3.41 2.93
CA VAL A 547 -2.77 2.66 4.18
C VAL A 547 -4.19 2.30 4.57
N VAL A 548 -4.42 1.05 4.94
CA VAL A 548 -5.70 0.60 5.50
C VAL A 548 -5.49 0.23 6.94
N ARG A 549 -6.38 0.68 7.81
CA ARG A 549 -6.44 0.27 9.22
C ARG A 549 -7.87 -0.12 9.62
N PRO A 550 -8.07 -0.90 10.69
CA PRO A 550 -9.39 -1.11 11.27
C PRO A 550 -10.06 0.22 11.63
N ALA A 551 -11.38 0.32 11.48
CA ALA A 551 -12.13 1.46 11.99
C ALA A 551 -12.05 1.56 13.51
N GLU A 552 -12.36 2.75 14.04
CA GLU A 552 -12.28 3.00 15.49
C GLU A 552 -13.12 1.99 16.29
N GLY A 553 -12.50 1.42 17.32
CA GLY A 553 -13.12 0.39 18.17
C GLY A 553 -13.07 -1.03 17.59
N LEU A 554 -12.57 -1.23 16.36
CA LEU A 554 -12.39 -2.55 15.77
C LEU A 554 -10.93 -3.02 15.84
N CYS A 555 -10.75 -4.31 16.06
CA CYS A 555 -9.47 -4.99 15.85
C CYS A 555 -9.45 -5.58 14.43
N GLY A 556 -8.30 -5.61 13.78
CA GLY A 556 -8.25 -6.16 12.43
C GLY A 556 -6.91 -6.03 11.73
N THR A 557 -6.98 -6.09 10.41
CA THR A 557 -5.82 -6.11 9.52
C THR A 557 -5.41 -4.69 9.14
N TYR A 558 -4.11 -4.42 9.17
CA TYR A 558 -3.52 -3.24 8.55
C TYR A 558 -2.92 -3.61 7.20
N LEU A 559 -3.01 -2.70 6.23
CA LEU A 559 -2.37 -2.82 4.92
C LEU A 559 -1.58 -1.56 4.61
N ALA A 560 -0.46 -1.71 3.93
CA ALA A 560 0.17 -0.63 3.17
C ALA A 560 0.30 -1.10 1.73
N LEU A 561 -0.14 -0.28 0.79
CA LEU A 561 -0.19 -0.56 -0.63
C LEU A 561 0.41 0.62 -1.40
N GLY A 562 1.02 0.30 -2.53
CA GLY A 562 1.45 1.26 -3.54
C GLY A 562 1.13 0.69 -4.92
N ALA A 563 1.14 1.55 -5.94
CA ALA A 563 1.03 1.10 -7.32
C ALA A 563 1.82 2.02 -8.25
N ASN A 564 2.26 1.45 -9.36
CA ASN A 564 2.78 2.19 -10.51
C ASN A 564 1.75 2.24 -11.66
N GLY A 565 2.08 2.92 -12.77
CA GLY A 565 1.22 2.98 -13.96
C GLY A 565 0.17 4.09 -13.95
N ALA A 566 0.38 5.17 -13.18
CA ALA A 566 -0.51 6.31 -13.07
C ALA A 566 -1.99 5.91 -12.85
N ALA A 567 -2.89 6.25 -13.77
CA ALA A 567 -4.31 5.91 -13.72
C ALA A 567 -4.57 4.39 -13.64
N ARG A 568 -3.72 3.57 -14.26
CA ARG A 568 -3.77 2.10 -14.15
C ARG A 568 -3.42 1.63 -12.74
N GLY A 569 -2.63 2.41 -12.00
CA GLY A 569 -2.33 2.20 -10.59
C GLY A 569 -3.56 2.39 -9.70
N LEU A 570 -4.38 3.42 -9.92
CA LEU A 570 -5.66 3.62 -9.23
C LEU A 570 -6.62 2.45 -9.48
N SER A 571 -6.73 2.02 -10.74
CA SER A 571 -7.53 0.84 -11.10
C SER A 571 -7.03 -0.44 -10.43
N GLY A 572 -5.71 -0.63 -10.36
CA GLY A 572 -5.07 -1.75 -9.68
C GLY A 572 -5.33 -1.75 -8.17
N LEU A 573 -5.14 -0.61 -7.50
CA LEU A 573 -5.40 -0.46 -6.06
C LEU A 573 -6.87 -0.74 -5.71
N THR A 574 -7.80 -0.22 -6.53
CA THR A 574 -9.24 -0.45 -6.35
C THR A 574 -9.56 -1.95 -6.36
N GLN A 575 -9.05 -2.67 -7.36
CA GLN A 575 -9.28 -4.11 -7.51
C GLN A 575 -8.61 -4.94 -6.40
N VAL A 576 -7.39 -4.58 -5.98
CA VAL A 576 -6.70 -5.26 -4.87
C VAL A 576 -7.45 -5.06 -3.56
N LEU A 577 -7.87 -3.83 -3.25
CA LEU A 577 -8.66 -3.53 -2.05
C LEU A 577 -10.01 -4.24 -2.07
N LEU A 578 -10.68 -4.29 -3.23
CA LEU A 578 -11.91 -5.07 -3.40
C LEU A 578 -11.71 -6.56 -3.07
N ASN A 579 -10.66 -7.17 -3.60
CA ASN A 579 -10.36 -8.58 -3.37
C ASN A 579 -10.07 -8.86 -1.89
N VAL A 580 -9.25 -8.02 -1.24
CA VAL A 580 -8.83 -8.23 0.15
C VAL A 580 -9.95 -7.90 1.13
N LEU A 581 -10.61 -6.75 1.00
CA LEU A 581 -11.54 -6.22 1.99
C LEU A 581 -13.00 -6.64 1.76
N THR A 582 -13.37 -6.96 0.52
CA THR A 582 -14.74 -7.40 0.19
C THR A 582 -14.84 -8.89 -0.02
N LEU A 583 -13.90 -9.50 -0.76
CA LEU A 583 -13.91 -10.94 -1.04
C LEU A 583 -13.11 -11.76 -0.01
N ASN A 584 -12.57 -11.12 1.03
CA ASN A 584 -11.74 -11.73 2.09
C ASN A 584 -10.59 -12.60 1.56
N ARG A 585 -10.05 -12.25 0.37
CA ARG A 585 -8.94 -12.99 -0.22
C ARG A 585 -7.63 -12.64 0.46
N ASN A 586 -6.68 -13.57 0.41
CA ASN A 586 -5.34 -13.27 0.89
C ASN A 586 -4.68 -12.20 -0.01
N LEU A 587 -3.69 -11.49 0.53
CA LEU A 587 -3.04 -10.39 -0.19
C LEU A 587 -2.26 -10.91 -1.41
N SER A 588 -1.56 -12.02 -1.29
CA SER A 588 -0.75 -12.60 -2.38
C SER A 588 -1.57 -12.95 -3.62
N ASP A 589 -2.66 -13.69 -3.45
CA ASP A 589 -3.58 -14.04 -4.52
C ASP A 589 -4.21 -12.79 -5.11
N SER A 590 -4.57 -11.80 -4.27
CA SER A 590 -5.15 -10.53 -4.73
C SER A 590 -4.19 -9.72 -5.59
N LEU A 591 -2.89 -9.73 -5.26
CA LEU A 591 -1.84 -9.10 -6.06
C LEU A 591 -1.54 -9.88 -7.34
N ALA A 592 -1.74 -11.19 -7.37
CA ALA A 592 -1.54 -12.04 -8.55
C ALA A 592 -2.67 -11.95 -9.59
N ARG A 593 -3.88 -11.52 -9.18
CA ARG A 593 -5.03 -11.50 -10.10
C ARG A 593 -4.85 -10.52 -11.26
N GLY A 594 -5.50 -10.87 -12.36
CA GLY A 594 -5.71 -9.97 -13.47
C GLY A 594 -6.40 -8.67 -13.08
N ARG A 595 -5.99 -7.59 -13.74
CA ARG A 595 -6.50 -6.23 -13.60
C ARG A 595 -7.17 -5.78 -14.90
N LEU A 596 -8.20 -4.95 -14.75
CA LEU A 596 -8.77 -4.16 -15.86
C LEU A 596 -8.60 -2.66 -15.62
N HIS A 597 -8.60 -1.88 -16.70
CA HIS A 597 -8.50 -0.43 -16.69
C HIS A 597 -9.27 0.16 -17.89
N PRO A 598 -10.30 0.99 -17.67
CA PRO A 598 -10.97 1.69 -18.76
C PRO A 598 -10.15 2.92 -19.19
N ASP A 599 -9.69 2.92 -20.43
CA ASP A 599 -9.14 4.10 -21.08
C ASP A 599 -10.29 4.98 -21.59
N LEU A 600 -10.51 6.09 -20.89
CA LEU A 600 -11.62 7.01 -21.17
C LEU A 600 -11.46 7.78 -22.49
N GLN A 601 -10.24 7.84 -23.05
CA GLN A 601 -10.00 8.57 -24.31
C GLN A 601 -10.30 7.70 -25.52
N SER A 602 -9.83 6.44 -25.50
CA SER A 602 -10.06 5.48 -26.58
C SER A 602 -11.39 4.71 -26.46
N ASN A 603 -12.05 4.82 -25.30
CA ASN A 603 -13.22 4.01 -24.91
C ASN A 603 -12.94 2.49 -24.94
N LEU A 604 -11.66 2.12 -24.78
CA LEU A 604 -11.22 0.74 -24.64
C LEU A 604 -11.20 0.33 -23.17
N LEU A 605 -11.60 -0.89 -22.89
CA LEU A 605 -11.39 -1.56 -21.62
C LEU A 605 -10.14 -2.42 -21.74
N GLN A 606 -9.03 -1.92 -21.23
CA GLN A 606 -7.79 -2.71 -21.20
C GLN A 606 -7.90 -3.78 -20.11
N VAL A 607 -7.50 -5.00 -20.42
CA VAL A 607 -7.40 -6.13 -19.49
C VAL A 607 -6.00 -6.73 -19.62
N ASP A 608 -5.45 -7.23 -18.51
CA ASP A 608 -4.14 -7.89 -18.58
C ASP A 608 -4.22 -9.35 -19.06
N SER A 609 -3.05 -9.97 -19.21
CA SER A 609 -2.90 -11.32 -19.75
C SER A 609 -3.58 -12.42 -18.93
N GLU A 610 -3.88 -12.16 -17.66
CA GLU A 610 -4.52 -13.10 -16.72
C GLU A 610 -6.04 -13.22 -16.92
N PHE A 611 -6.65 -12.41 -17.79
CA PHE A 611 -8.06 -12.55 -18.15
C PHE A 611 -8.29 -13.74 -19.07
N THR A 612 -9.30 -14.54 -18.73
CA THR A 612 -9.74 -15.67 -19.57
C THR A 612 -10.58 -15.18 -20.74
N GLU A 613 -10.65 -15.97 -21.81
CA GLU A 613 -11.47 -15.62 -22.98
C GLU A 613 -12.96 -15.53 -22.61
N GLU A 614 -13.45 -16.38 -21.70
CA GLU A 614 -14.83 -16.32 -21.19
C GLU A 614 -15.14 -14.98 -20.50
N GLU A 615 -14.19 -14.43 -19.75
CA GLU A 615 -14.32 -13.13 -19.10
C GLU A 615 -14.33 -11.98 -20.10
N ILE A 616 -13.51 -12.08 -21.15
CA ILE A 616 -13.47 -11.10 -22.24
C ILE A 616 -14.78 -11.13 -23.01
N GLU A 617 -15.24 -12.30 -23.45
CA GLU A 617 -16.52 -12.48 -24.15
C GLU A 617 -17.70 -11.94 -23.32
N PHE A 618 -17.69 -12.15 -22.01
CA PHE A 618 -18.73 -11.63 -21.12
C PHE A 618 -18.73 -10.10 -21.04
N LEU A 619 -17.56 -9.47 -20.99
CA LEU A 619 -17.42 -8.01 -20.98
C LEU A 619 -17.84 -7.42 -22.34
N GLU A 620 -17.42 -8.04 -23.43
CA GLU A 620 -17.79 -7.65 -24.80
C GLU A 620 -19.30 -7.79 -25.04
N ALA A 621 -19.93 -8.85 -24.51
CA ALA A 621 -21.38 -9.04 -24.58
C ALA A 621 -22.18 -7.93 -23.87
N ARG A 622 -21.57 -7.22 -22.91
CA ARG A 622 -22.14 -6.03 -22.27
C ARG A 622 -21.79 -4.73 -22.99
N GLY A 623 -21.05 -4.78 -24.09
CA GLY A 623 -20.67 -3.63 -24.89
C GLY A 623 -19.35 -2.97 -24.50
N HIS A 624 -18.52 -3.61 -23.67
CA HIS A 624 -17.14 -3.14 -23.47
C HIS A 624 -16.29 -3.50 -24.69
N HIS A 625 -15.44 -2.57 -25.15
CA HIS A 625 -14.47 -2.85 -26.20
C HIS A 625 -13.14 -3.27 -25.57
N VAL A 626 -12.86 -4.56 -25.52
CA VAL A 626 -11.75 -5.09 -24.73
C VAL A 626 -10.44 -5.11 -25.51
N GLU A 627 -9.36 -4.63 -24.89
CA GLU A 627 -8.00 -4.75 -25.41
C GLU A 627 -7.15 -5.52 -24.40
N LYS A 628 -6.54 -6.64 -24.83
CA LYS A 628 -5.65 -7.43 -23.98
C LYS A 628 -4.23 -6.89 -24.06
N VAL A 629 -3.64 -6.56 -22.91
CA VAL A 629 -2.26 -6.12 -22.75
C VAL A 629 -1.51 -7.07 -21.81
N ASP A 630 -0.18 -6.95 -21.73
CA ASP A 630 0.61 -7.85 -20.89
C ASP A 630 0.37 -7.60 -19.39
N VAL A 631 0.73 -6.41 -18.90
CA VAL A 631 0.53 -5.98 -17.50
C VAL A 631 0.13 -4.51 -17.46
N LEU A 632 -0.96 -4.19 -16.75
CA LEU A 632 -1.48 -2.82 -16.64
C LEU A 632 -0.77 -1.97 -15.57
N SER A 633 -0.49 -2.56 -14.43
CA SER A 633 0.18 -1.93 -13.29
C SER A 633 0.84 -3.01 -12.47
N TRP A 634 1.71 -2.63 -11.54
CA TRP A 634 2.21 -3.45 -10.44
C TRP A 634 1.73 -2.84 -9.14
N VAL A 635 1.11 -3.67 -8.30
CA VAL A 635 0.67 -3.28 -6.97
C VAL A 635 1.46 -4.09 -5.97
N HIS A 636 2.12 -3.44 -5.03
CA HIS A 636 2.82 -4.10 -3.94
C HIS A 636 2.05 -3.92 -2.64
N GLY A 637 2.28 -4.80 -1.68
CA GLY A 637 1.56 -4.72 -0.42
C GLY A 637 2.31 -5.31 0.76
N SER A 638 2.15 -4.69 1.93
CA SER A 638 2.45 -5.33 3.21
C SER A 638 1.17 -5.42 4.05
N ARG A 639 1.09 -6.46 4.86
CA ARG A 639 -0.07 -6.75 5.70
C ARG A 639 0.38 -7.07 7.11
N ARG A 640 -0.26 -6.45 8.10
CA ARG A 640 -0.14 -6.81 9.51
C ARG A 640 -1.46 -7.32 10.05
N THR A 641 -1.46 -8.50 10.64
CA THR A 641 -2.57 -9.06 11.41
C THR A 641 -2.04 -9.48 12.77
N ASN A 642 -2.43 -8.76 13.83
CA ASN A 642 -1.83 -8.90 15.16
C ASN A 642 -0.30 -8.73 15.09
N ASN A 643 0.45 -9.79 15.42
CA ASN A 643 1.92 -9.84 15.42
C ASN A 643 2.50 -10.46 14.13
N PHE A 644 1.66 -10.84 13.16
CA PHE A 644 2.14 -11.39 11.89
C PHE A 644 2.19 -10.28 10.85
N ILE A 645 3.40 -10.01 10.35
CA ILE A 645 3.67 -8.95 9.37
C ILE A 645 4.29 -9.59 8.14
N ILE A 646 3.61 -9.49 7.00
CA ILE A 646 4.09 -10.03 5.73
C ILE A 646 4.33 -8.91 4.72
N ALA A 647 5.36 -9.09 3.91
CA ALA A 647 5.72 -8.25 2.77
C ALA A 647 5.47 -9.06 1.49
N VAL A 648 4.65 -8.54 0.58
CA VAL A 648 4.21 -9.25 -0.62
C VAL A 648 4.43 -8.38 -1.84
N LYS A 649 5.25 -8.87 -2.76
CA LYS A 649 5.42 -8.23 -4.07
C LYS A 649 4.33 -8.64 -5.04
N ASP A 650 4.16 -7.86 -6.09
CA ASP A 650 3.41 -8.30 -7.27
C ASP A 650 4.23 -9.42 -7.95
N PRO A 651 3.68 -10.63 -8.15
CA PRO A 651 4.42 -11.70 -8.81
C PRO A 651 4.80 -11.37 -10.26
N ARG A 652 4.13 -10.38 -10.88
CA ARG A 652 4.42 -9.91 -12.24
C ARG A 652 5.59 -8.93 -12.30
N SER A 653 6.06 -8.40 -11.17
CA SER A 653 7.27 -7.58 -11.14
C SER A 653 8.50 -8.49 -11.02
N PRO A 654 9.42 -8.44 -12.01
CA PRO A 654 10.58 -9.33 -12.02
C PRO A 654 11.55 -8.99 -10.89
N ASP A 655 11.78 -7.71 -10.62
CA ASP A 655 12.87 -7.23 -9.75
C ASP A 655 12.43 -6.89 -8.32
N ALA A 656 11.13 -6.67 -8.09
CA ALA A 656 10.61 -6.38 -6.77
C ALA A 656 10.89 -7.54 -5.79
N ALA A 657 10.98 -7.22 -4.51
CA ALA A 657 11.10 -8.20 -3.45
C ALA A 657 10.40 -7.75 -2.17
N GLY A 658 9.80 -8.72 -1.48
CA GLY A 658 9.34 -8.58 -0.10
C GLY A 658 10.21 -9.40 0.84
N ALA A 659 10.55 -8.84 1.99
CA ALA A 659 11.32 -9.52 3.04
C ALA A 659 10.76 -9.18 4.43
N THR A 660 10.97 -10.08 5.38
CA THR A 660 10.53 -9.89 6.77
C THR A 660 11.68 -10.11 7.74
N ILE A 661 11.72 -9.34 8.83
CA ILE A 661 12.62 -9.57 9.97
C ILE A 661 11.93 -10.51 10.93
N LEU A 662 12.65 -11.53 11.38
CA LEU A 662 12.20 -12.54 12.32
C LEU A 662 12.59 -12.18 13.76
#